data_AF-A0A1Q9E0M6-F1
#
_entry.id   AF-A0A1Q9E0M6-F1
#
_cell.length_a   1.000
_cell.length_b   1.000
_cell.length_c   1.000
_cell.angle_alpha   90.00
_cell.angle_beta   90.00
_cell.angle_gamma   90.00
#
_symmetry.space_group_name_H-M   'P 1'
#
loop_
_entity.id
_entity.type
_entity.pdbx_description
1 polymer ?
#
loop_
_entity_poly.entity_id
_entity_poly.type
_entity_poly.pdbx_seq_one_letter_code
_entity_poly.pdbx_strand_id
1 'polypeptide(L)'
;MRTLVTDCVTYPPYPNTRVYRIVVPEWGQRRGAAAALTSLVAPREGDEHRDVMRKLDLALEAISPHLRNPHWSVRRKALVAISSVCEVAGGHKKCLRRVKDMANDKDEQVRLALAAGLPRIAPVRSKEAVMVALELASNDVDEEAYRCYKLLWGYRAEQGQIQTNLKPMAALSGPPQRRRAPAVVLAPPPPPSRPPPAVAPLPKTLKPDDRKVRFDYGYNDIEGGNLMGSLLGSLQDDSLSVSEAIRALEADLRGQAPKTVASTNLKADRGRPATGCRRCDVLSRQLEAVAQSLVGLAGASFRWSLEVAAGVSPEDRESLWKAMMTYMQPCAHVDQRIALTTEELLKAVAKARSPDELLRSLAPSKQQERIALTTEELLKAVAKARSPDELLRSLAPSKQQEQLEEEERLRTLRAAEDTQPMQAGFEVELAMLSRAGTKSSSASPGSSSSGSSYSYDSYSSDSSSASSSSSQKASAKAKAAPASAKAATAKPIPVRVMALQAVAELCTEGRSRTCKAIRQTARLFADDSEQVRQQASRVISAIGFNRRTAIDSLTDMMKNSDNQARVLAAETFQSVIGDRQDRGEKRTLRLMRHNSDTGVREAASLAMALSSTGPSSTSANQDPQVVLAASAMAMKWEDPPPCNPKKRNYNGDYRLSRAAGSSAAGAVAAAVEAEWVDLLQSKARQLTTILETSQPEPFVTVTARDVSLNAWGNETAPGVALELVSGPTAITMEAIKIKGGLIQSFSLNNRNILLQRPHMDQMDGNIFWPGPQSKWGWPPPKAIDPTPSKDFTTAYALEIDFMTRSFELRSPVWEEQNLSVSKKVSVDVSRMSFLIDYGIHVGGDTKIKWAPWEISRVQPYGLTFFKTGSEQTSGTWPSLDLKHRDGVTWFPQVGDKASGKLFASTVPSLPSSEMSWLAHTDGALLFVKCFHHIPKGTQAPGELQIEIYDGTDYVEVEQQGAYQEVFPGQPVTWRVEWLLRELPAGAKPIPGERLLVAAADELCS
;
A
#
# COMPACT_ATOMS: atom_id res chain seq x y z
N MET A 1 -17.00 10.25 -23.89
CA MET A 1 -17.35 9.27 -24.94
C MET A 1 -17.52 9.88 -26.33
N ARG A 2 -18.17 11.05 -26.52
CA ARG A 2 -18.29 11.69 -27.86
C ARG A 2 -16.96 11.95 -28.59
N THR A 3 -15.84 12.04 -27.87
CA THR A 3 -14.48 12.25 -28.40
C THR A 3 -13.70 10.96 -28.77
N LEU A 4 -14.34 9.79 -28.80
CA LEU A 4 -13.68 8.48 -29.06
C LEU A 4 -14.30 7.69 -30.22
N VAL A 5 -15.07 8.35 -31.09
CA VAL A 5 -15.73 7.71 -32.23
C VAL A 5 -15.39 8.46 -33.52
N THR A 6 -14.64 7.81 -34.40
CA THR A 6 -14.58 8.13 -35.84
C THR A 6 -14.62 6.82 -36.63
N ASP A 7 -15.31 6.86 -37.76
CA ASP A 7 -15.58 5.77 -38.71
C ASP A 7 -16.46 4.60 -38.24
N CYS A 8 -17.75 4.73 -38.55
CA CYS A 8 -18.70 3.62 -38.61
C CYS A 8 -18.76 3.09 -40.05
N VAL A 9 -18.08 1.97 -40.34
CA VAL A 9 -18.10 1.33 -41.67
C VAL A 9 -19.15 0.21 -41.68
N THR A 10 -20.14 0.32 -42.54
CA THR A 10 -21.13 -0.74 -42.80
C THR A 10 -20.50 -1.83 -43.68
N TYR A 11 -20.50 -3.08 -43.18
CA TYR A 11 -20.02 -4.22 -43.96
C TYR A 11 -21.11 -4.69 -44.95
N PRO A 12 -20.87 -4.70 -46.27
CA PRO A 12 -21.92 -4.96 -47.27
C PRO A 12 -22.76 -6.25 -47.11
N PRO A 13 -22.22 -7.41 -46.65
CA PRO A 13 -23.04 -8.61 -46.51
C PRO A 13 -23.92 -8.64 -45.25
N TYR A 14 -23.79 -7.69 -44.31
CA TYR A 14 -24.52 -7.71 -43.04
C TYR A 14 -24.99 -6.29 -42.62
N PRO A 15 -26.06 -5.74 -43.22
CA PRO A 15 -26.50 -4.35 -42.98
C PRO A 15 -26.84 -4.01 -41.52
N ASN A 16 -27.11 -5.01 -40.68
CA ASN A 16 -27.40 -4.82 -39.25
C ASN A 16 -26.16 -4.89 -38.33
N THR A 17 -24.95 -5.11 -38.86
CA THR A 17 -23.73 -5.24 -38.06
C THR A 17 -22.89 -3.96 -38.11
N ARG A 18 -23.08 -3.07 -37.13
CA ARG A 18 -22.19 -1.90 -36.95
C ARG A 18 -20.87 -2.33 -36.32
N VAL A 19 -19.77 -2.21 -37.07
CA VAL A 19 -18.41 -2.41 -36.57
C VAL A 19 -17.83 -1.05 -36.19
N TYR A 20 -17.63 -0.81 -34.90
CA TYR A 20 -17.03 0.41 -34.39
C TYR A 20 -15.50 0.28 -34.39
N ARG A 21 -14.81 1.09 -35.20
CA ARG A 21 -13.34 1.15 -35.18
C ARG A 21 -12.90 2.23 -34.20
N ILE A 22 -12.26 1.85 -33.10
CA ILE A 22 -11.67 2.83 -32.17
C ILE A 22 -10.29 3.23 -32.71
N VAL A 23 -10.20 4.37 -33.39
CA VAL A 23 -8.94 4.96 -33.83
C VAL A 23 -8.48 5.99 -32.78
N VAL A 24 -7.35 5.73 -32.13
CA VAL A 24 -6.73 6.66 -31.16
C VAL A 24 -5.41 7.17 -31.76
N PRO A 25 -5.41 8.31 -32.48
CA PRO A 25 -4.25 8.72 -33.28
C PRO A 25 -3.00 9.10 -32.45
N GLU A 26 -3.15 9.44 -31.16
CA GLU A 26 -2.06 9.97 -30.32
C GLU A 26 -1.87 9.22 -29.00
N TRP A 27 -1.54 7.92 -29.08
CA TRP A 27 -1.29 7.08 -27.91
C TRP A 27 -0.12 7.55 -27.02
N GLY A 28 0.79 8.38 -27.55
CA GLY A 28 1.95 8.89 -26.81
C GLY A 28 1.58 9.85 -25.68
N GLN A 29 0.55 10.69 -25.86
CA GLN A 29 0.35 11.91 -25.07
C GLN A 29 -0.79 11.87 -24.04
N ARG A 30 -1.74 10.92 -24.10
CA ARG A 30 -3.00 11.03 -23.30
C ARG A 30 -3.19 9.89 -22.29
N ARG A 31 -3.05 10.21 -21.00
CA ARG A 31 -3.46 9.35 -19.86
C ARG A 31 -4.93 8.89 -20.00
N GLY A 32 -5.77 9.69 -20.66
CA GLY A 32 -7.20 9.42 -20.89
C GLY A 32 -7.52 8.20 -21.76
N ALA A 33 -6.59 7.68 -22.58
CA ALA A 33 -6.88 6.50 -23.42
C ALA A 33 -7.09 5.22 -22.58
N ALA A 34 -6.21 4.98 -21.60
CA ALA A 34 -6.33 3.84 -20.69
C ALA A 34 -7.57 3.97 -19.79
N ALA A 35 -7.81 5.17 -19.23
CA ALA A 35 -8.99 5.45 -18.43
C ALA A 35 -10.30 5.22 -19.21
N ALA A 36 -10.40 5.71 -20.45
CA ALA A 36 -11.60 5.54 -21.25
C ALA A 36 -11.85 4.09 -21.68
N LEU A 37 -10.81 3.30 -21.97
CA LEU A 37 -10.95 1.87 -22.23
C LEU A 37 -11.34 1.09 -20.95
N THR A 38 -10.84 1.52 -19.79
CA THR A 38 -11.24 0.96 -18.50
C THR A 38 -12.73 1.27 -18.21
N SER A 39 -13.18 2.51 -18.42
CA SER A 39 -14.59 2.90 -18.33
C SER A 39 -15.50 2.29 -19.41
N LEU A 40 -14.93 1.81 -20.53
CA LEU A 40 -15.66 1.05 -21.55
C LEU A 40 -15.94 -0.38 -21.09
N VAL A 41 -14.99 -1.01 -20.39
CA VAL A 41 -15.07 -2.40 -19.93
C VAL A 41 -15.74 -2.54 -18.55
N ALA A 42 -15.82 -1.44 -17.78
CA ALA A 42 -16.55 -1.39 -16.52
C ALA A 42 -17.99 -1.93 -16.66
N PRO A 43 -18.39 -2.93 -15.85
CA PRO A 43 -19.74 -3.46 -15.88
C PRO A 43 -20.74 -2.39 -15.46
N ARG A 44 -21.84 -2.31 -16.20
CA ARG A 44 -22.99 -1.46 -15.91
C ARG A 44 -24.15 -2.30 -15.41
N GLU A 45 -25.09 -1.65 -14.76
CA GLU A 45 -26.36 -2.27 -14.39
C GLU A 45 -27.05 -2.84 -15.65
N GLY A 46 -27.40 -4.13 -15.60
CA GLY A 46 -27.94 -4.88 -16.74
C GLY A 46 -26.93 -5.48 -17.73
N ASP A 47 -25.62 -5.22 -17.61
CA ASP A 47 -24.62 -5.91 -18.44
C ASP A 47 -24.52 -7.40 -18.07
N GLU A 48 -24.70 -8.30 -19.04
CA GLU A 48 -24.32 -9.70 -18.83
C GLU A 48 -22.80 -9.87 -18.88
N HIS A 49 -22.30 -10.98 -18.29
CA HIS A 49 -20.89 -11.36 -18.41
C HIS A 49 -20.41 -11.43 -19.87
N ARG A 50 -21.32 -11.78 -20.80
CA ARG A 50 -21.06 -11.80 -22.24
C ARG A 50 -20.76 -10.41 -22.80
N ASP A 51 -21.44 -9.37 -22.33
CA ASP A 51 -21.26 -8.00 -22.77
C ASP A 51 -19.96 -7.41 -22.25
N VAL A 52 -19.64 -7.65 -20.97
CA VAL A 52 -18.32 -7.32 -20.40
C VAL A 52 -17.20 -7.97 -21.21
N MET A 53 -17.34 -9.25 -21.57
CA MET A 53 -16.34 -9.95 -22.40
C MET A 53 -16.25 -9.41 -23.84
N ARG A 54 -17.36 -8.93 -24.42
CA ARG A 54 -17.37 -8.29 -25.75
C ARG A 54 -16.72 -6.90 -25.73
N LYS A 55 -16.95 -6.13 -24.68
CA LYS A 55 -16.27 -4.84 -24.41
C LYS A 55 -14.77 -5.05 -24.19
N LEU A 56 -14.40 -6.09 -23.43
CA LEU A 56 -13.00 -6.49 -23.21
C LEU A 56 -12.29 -6.88 -24.53
N ASP A 57 -12.95 -7.64 -25.41
CA ASP A 57 -12.37 -7.98 -26.72
C ASP A 57 -12.07 -6.72 -27.55
N LEU A 58 -13.01 -5.78 -27.65
CA LEU A 58 -12.82 -4.50 -28.36
C LEU A 58 -11.67 -3.67 -27.76
N ALA A 59 -11.57 -3.60 -26.42
CA ALA A 59 -10.49 -2.89 -25.75
C ALA A 59 -9.12 -3.57 -25.98
N LEU A 60 -9.06 -4.90 -25.95
CA LEU A 60 -7.83 -5.65 -26.24
C LEU A 60 -7.42 -5.53 -27.71
N GLU A 61 -8.37 -5.46 -28.65
CA GLU A 61 -8.08 -5.21 -30.07
C GLU A 61 -7.53 -3.80 -30.29
N ALA A 62 -8.07 -2.78 -29.61
CA ALA A 62 -7.54 -1.43 -29.66
C ALA A 62 -6.11 -1.30 -29.09
N ILE A 63 -5.78 -2.00 -27.99
CA ILE A 63 -4.45 -1.90 -27.36
C ILE A 63 -3.40 -2.81 -28.03
N SER A 64 -3.80 -3.95 -28.60
CA SER A 64 -2.86 -4.98 -29.14
C SER A 64 -1.79 -4.46 -30.11
N PRO A 65 -2.04 -3.53 -31.05
CA PRO A 65 -1.01 -2.98 -31.92
C PRO A 65 0.12 -2.28 -31.16
N HIS A 66 -0.19 -1.63 -30.03
CA HIS A 66 0.76 -0.85 -29.25
C HIS A 66 1.76 -1.72 -28.47
N LEU A 67 1.43 -3.00 -28.19
CA LEU A 67 2.38 -3.99 -27.68
C LEU A 67 3.49 -4.33 -28.67
N ARG A 68 3.33 -4.04 -29.96
CA ARG A 68 4.34 -4.28 -31.01
C ARG A 68 5.04 -2.99 -31.47
N ASN A 69 4.80 -1.87 -30.80
CA ASN A 69 5.41 -0.59 -31.15
C ASN A 69 6.95 -0.65 -30.93
N PRO A 70 7.78 -0.09 -31.83
CA PRO A 70 9.23 -0.09 -31.66
C PRO A 70 9.70 0.64 -30.39
N HIS A 71 8.97 1.66 -29.94
CA HIS A 71 9.33 2.45 -28.76
C HIS A 71 8.86 1.79 -27.46
N TRP A 72 9.79 1.52 -26.54
CA TRP A 72 9.53 0.80 -25.29
C TRP A 72 8.45 1.47 -24.42
N SER A 73 8.48 2.80 -24.28
CA SER A 73 7.50 3.56 -23.49
C SER A 73 6.05 3.34 -23.96
N VAL A 74 5.83 3.13 -25.27
CA VAL A 74 4.50 2.80 -25.81
C VAL A 74 4.08 1.39 -25.42
N ARG A 75 5.00 0.40 -25.51
CA ARG A 75 4.73 -0.98 -25.07
C ARG A 75 4.46 -1.05 -23.56
N ARG A 76 5.23 -0.32 -22.74
CA ARG A 76 5.02 -0.17 -21.29
C ARG A 76 3.64 0.40 -20.98
N LYS A 77 3.28 1.54 -21.59
CA LYS A 77 1.94 2.15 -21.42
C LYS A 77 0.82 1.19 -21.88
N ALA A 78 1.04 0.41 -22.93
CA ALA A 78 0.08 -0.58 -23.42
C ALA A 78 -0.13 -1.73 -22.42
N LEU A 79 0.93 -2.23 -21.77
CA LEU A 79 0.83 -3.20 -20.69
C LEU A 79 0.05 -2.67 -19.48
N VAL A 80 0.32 -1.42 -19.07
CA VAL A 80 -0.41 -0.76 -17.97
C VAL A 80 -1.90 -0.64 -18.30
N ALA A 81 -2.24 -0.20 -19.53
CA ALA A 81 -3.64 -0.11 -19.95
C ALA A 81 -4.34 -1.49 -20.00
N ILE A 82 -3.68 -2.54 -20.48
CA ILE A 82 -4.22 -3.90 -20.44
C ILE A 82 -4.41 -4.37 -18.99
N SER A 83 -3.49 -4.01 -18.09
CA SER A 83 -3.63 -4.32 -16.66
C SER A 83 -4.91 -3.72 -16.08
N SER A 84 -5.13 -2.41 -16.23
CA SER A 84 -6.33 -1.72 -15.71
C SER A 84 -7.63 -2.21 -16.36
N VAL A 85 -7.62 -2.41 -17.69
CA VAL A 85 -8.79 -2.93 -18.42
C VAL A 85 -9.17 -4.34 -17.98
N CYS A 86 -8.17 -5.21 -17.78
CA CYS A 86 -8.43 -6.60 -17.40
C CYS A 86 -8.72 -6.76 -15.90
N GLU A 87 -8.20 -5.90 -15.03
CA GLU A 87 -8.56 -5.81 -13.62
C GLU A 87 -10.05 -5.56 -13.44
N VAL A 88 -10.60 -4.56 -14.14
CA VAL A 88 -12.03 -4.23 -14.15
C VAL A 88 -12.89 -5.35 -14.75
N ALA A 89 -12.33 -6.17 -15.65
CA ALA A 89 -12.98 -7.39 -16.15
C ALA A 89 -12.82 -8.64 -15.24
N GLY A 90 -12.21 -8.51 -14.05
CA GLY A 90 -11.98 -9.62 -13.11
C GLY A 90 -10.81 -10.56 -13.47
N GLY A 91 -9.93 -10.13 -14.39
CA GLY A 91 -8.80 -10.89 -14.92
C GLY A 91 -9.21 -11.99 -15.90
N HIS A 92 -8.55 -12.11 -17.06
CA HIS A 92 -9.00 -13.04 -18.10
C HIS A 92 -7.89 -13.70 -18.94
N LYS A 93 -8.11 -14.97 -19.34
CA LYS A 93 -7.13 -15.76 -20.14
C LYS A 93 -6.82 -15.12 -21.50
N LYS A 94 -7.74 -14.33 -22.07
CA LYS A 94 -7.46 -13.58 -23.31
C LYS A 94 -6.40 -12.49 -23.07
N CYS A 95 -6.50 -11.75 -21.96
CA CYS A 95 -5.52 -10.72 -21.60
C CYS A 95 -4.11 -11.31 -21.46
N LEU A 96 -3.97 -12.37 -20.66
CA LEU A 96 -2.69 -13.03 -20.45
C LEU A 96 -2.05 -13.53 -21.76
N ARG A 97 -2.85 -14.10 -22.67
CA ARG A 97 -2.37 -14.55 -24.00
C ARG A 97 -1.89 -13.42 -24.90
N ARG A 98 -2.34 -12.18 -24.70
CA ARG A 98 -1.86 -11.00 -25.46
C ARG A 98 -0.51 -10.47 -24.95
N VAL A 99 -0.24 -10.61 -23.65
CA VAL A 99 0.92 -9.96 -23.00
C VAL A 99 2.07 -10.90 -22.66
N LYS A 100 1.86 -12.22 -22.60
CA LYS A 100 2.88 -13.16 -22.10
C LYS A 100 4.19 -13.13 -22.88
N ASP A 101 4.14 -12.85 -24.18
CA ASP A 101 5.34 -12.76 -25.03
C ASP A 101 6.22 -11.56 -24.63
N MET A 102 5.67 -10.55 -23.94
CA MET A 102 6.40 -9.40 -23.41
C MET A 102 7.29 -9.77 -22.20
N ALA A 103 7.22 -11.00 -21.68
CA ALA A 103 8.21 -11.51 -20.72
C ALA A 103 9.62 -11.58 -21.35
N ASN A 104 9.69 -11.71 -22.67
CA ASN A 104 10.91 -11.72 -23.46
C ASN A 104 11.12 -10.41 -24.24
N ASP A 105 10.49 -9.31 -23.81
CA ASP A 105 10.81 -7.99 -24.37
C ASP A 105 12.28 -7.63 -24.11
N LYS A 106 12.89 -6.89 -25.03
CA LYS A 106 14.28 -6.44 -24.90
C LYS A 106 14.43 -5.41 -23.78
N ASP A 107 13.41 -4.61 -23.56
CA ASP A 107 13.42 -3.48 -22.64
C ASP A 107 13.02 -3.89 -21.20
N GLU A 108 13.77 -3.39 -20.22
CA GLU A 108 13.55 -3.71 -18.81
C GLU A 108 12.21 -3.16 -18.29
N GLN A 109 11.86 -1.92 -18.65
CA GLN A 109 10.67 -1.24 -18.15
C GLN A 109 9.39 -1.89 -18.66
N VAL A 110 9.44 -2.50 -19.86
CA VAL A 110 8.34 -3.32 -20.40
C VAL A 110 8.19 -4.62 -19.59
N ARG A 111 9.27 -5.34 -19.30
CA ARG A 111 9.24 -6.56 -18.47
C ARG A 111 8.79 -6.27 -17.03
N LEU A 112 9.23 -5.16 -16.45
CA LEU A 112 8.84 -4.70 -15.11
C LEU A 112 7.34 -4.38 -15.05
N ALA A 113 6.81 -3.68 -16.05
CA ALA A 113 5.37 -3.39 -16.17
C ALA A 113 4.53 -4.66 -16.39
N LEU A 114 5.05 -5.67 -17.11
CA LEU A 114 4.39 -6.97 -17.19
C LEU A 114 4.35 -7.64 -15.81
N ALA A 115 5.49 -7.73 -15.11
CA ALA A 115 5.56 -8.34 -13.78
C ALA A 115 4.54 -7.73 -12.80
N ALA A 116 4.52 -6.40 -12.67
CA ALA A 116 3.57 -5.66 -11.84
C ALA A 116 2.10 -5.71 -12.33
N GLY A 117 1.87 -6.05 -13.61
CA GLY A 117 0.54 -6.21 -14.19
C GLY A 117 -0.04 -7.63 -14.08
N LEU A 118 0.81 -8.67 -14.01
CA LEU A 118 0.36 -10.08 -14.03
C LEU A 118 -0.73 -10.44 -13.00
N PRO A 119 -0.69 -9.97 -11.72
CA PRO A 119 -1.74 -10.25 -10.73
C PRO A 119 -3.12 -9.67 -11.08
N ARG A 120 -3.19 -8.67 -11.96
CA ARG A 120 -4.39 -7.95 -12.40
C ARG A 120 -4.89 -8.44 -13.76
N ILE A 121 -3.95 -8.73 -14.67
CA ILE A 121 -4.20 -9.26 -16.00
C ILE A 121 -4.77 -10.69 -15.96
N ALA A 122 -4.27 -11.50 -15.02
CA ALA A 122 -4.56 -12.92 -14.96
C ALA A 122 -5.90 -13.24 -14.27
N PRO A 123 -6.65 -14.24 -14.75
CA PRO A 123 -7.82 -14.73 -14.03
C PRO A 123 -7.40 -15.42 -12.73
N VAL A 124 -8.31 -15.42 -11.76
CA VAL A 124 -8.12 -16.10 -10.47
C VAL A 124 -7.72 -17.57 -10.70
N ARG A 125 -6.71 -18.04 -9.94
CA ARG A 125 -6.10 -19.38 -10.06
C ARG A 125 -5.34 -19.67 -11.37
N SER A 126 -4.95 -18.66 -12.16
CA SER A 126 -4.18 -18.86 -13.39
C SER A 126 -2.82 -19.52 -13.15
N LYS A 127 -2.69 -20.79 -13.54
CA LYS A 127 -1.38 -21.48 -13.58
C LYS A 127 -0.45 -20.89 -14.63
N GLU A 128 -0.97 -20.42 -15.76
CA GLU A 128 -0.17 -19.84 -16.85
C GLU A 128 0.50 -18.53 -16.39
N ALA A 129 -0.21 -17.66 -15.66
CA ALA A 129 0.35 -16.41 -15.16
C ALA A 129 1.47 -16.64 -14.14
N VAL A 130 1.31 -17.65 -13.27
CA VAL A 130 2.36 -18.05 -12.33
C VAL A 130 3.59 -18.57 -13.06
N MET A 131 3.44 -19.30 -14.17
CA MET A 131 4.59 -19.72 -14.98
C MET A 131 5.30 -18.52 -15.64
N VAL A 132 4.56 -17.53 -16.17
CA VAL A 132 5.15 -16.31 -16.76
C VAL A 132 5.89 -15.47 -15.70
N ALA A 133 5.35 -15.38 -14.48
CA ALA A 133 6.03 -14.70 -13.37
C ALA A 133 7.31 -15.46 -12.94
N LEU A 134 7.28 -16.79 -12.91
CA LEU A 134 8.47 -17.60 -12.61
C LEU A 134 9.53 -17.53 -13.72
N GLU A 135 9.11 -17.45 -14.99
CA GLU A 135 10.00 -17.20 -16.15
C GLU A 135 10.66 -15.82 -16.05
N LEU A 136 9.94 -14.78 -15.62
CA LEU A 136 10.52 -13.45 -15.38
C LEU A 136 11.49 -13.42 -14.19
N ALA A 137 11.25 -14.26 -13.17
CA ALA A 137 12.13 -14.37 -11.99
C ALA A 137 13.43 -15.15 -12.25
N SER A 138 13.43 -16.13 -13.17
CA SER A 138 14.60 -16.98 -13.44
C SER A 138 15.58 -16.39 -14.48
N ASN A 139 16.87 -16.45 -14.16
CA ASN A 139 17.94 -16.18 -15.13
C ASN A 139 18.03 -17.27 -16.19
N ASP A 140 17.97 -18.54 -15.77
CA ASP A 140 17.89 -19.65 -16.72
C ASP A 140 16.49 -19.67 -17.38
N VAL A 141 16.49 -19.55 -18.71
CA VAL A 141 15.37 -20.01 -19.53
C VAL A 141 15.47 -21.53 -19.55
N ASP A 142 14.71 -22.20 -18.68
CA ASP A 142 14.60 -23.65 -18.63
C ASP A 142 13.86 -24.13 -19.91
N GLU A 143 14.60 -24.20 -21.02
CA GLU A 143 14.07 -24.50 -22.35
C GLU A 143 13.43 -25.91 -22.38
N GLU A 144 13.87 -26.80 -21.50
CA GLU A 144 13.30 -28.13 -21.31
C GLU A 144 11.94 -28.09 -20.60
N ALA A 145 11.80 -27.29 -19.54
CA ALA A 145 10.49 -26.99 -18.95
C ALA A 145 9.52 -26.32 -19.94
N TYR A 146 10.04 -25.45 -20.83
CA TYR A 146 9.26 -24.81 -21.90
C TYR A 146 8.87 -25.81 -23.02
N ARG A 147 9.80 -26.69 -23.45
CA ARG A 147 9.52 -27.77 -24.42
C ARG A 147 8.48 -28.74 -23.90
N CYS A 148 8.59 -29.22 -22.66
CA CYS A 148 7.58 -30.08 -22.05
C CYS A 148 6.21 -29.39 -21.97
N TYR A 149 6.15 -28.08 -21.71
CA TYR A 149 4.91 -27.32 -21.72
C TYR A 149 4.31 -27.20 -23.13
N LYS A 150 5.13 -26.89 -24.14
CA LYS A 150 4.72 -26.76 -25.55
C LYS A 150 4.19 -28.11 -26.11
N LEU A 151 4.85 -29.22 -25.80
CA LEU A 151 4.45 -30.57 -26.22
C LEU A 151 3.15 -31.03 -25.54
N LEU A 152 2.97 -30.79 -24.23
CA LEU A 152 1.77 -31.20 -23.50
C LEU A 152 0.51 -30.39 -23.85
N TRP A 153 0.64 -29.21 -24.45
CA TRP A 153 -0.50 -28.33 -24.78
C TRP A 153 -0.75 -28.08 -26.27
N GLY A 154 0.27 -28.20 -27.15
CA GLY A 154 0.06 -28.13 -28.59
C GLY A 154 -0.90 -29.23 -29.10
N TYR A 155 -0.77 -30.43 -28.55
CA TYR A 155 -1.50 -31.63 -28.98
C TYR A 155 -3.04 -31.61 -28.76
N ARG A 156 -3.58 -30.57 -28.10
CA ARG A 156 -5.04 -30.38 -27.92
C ARG A 156 -5.65 -29.28 -28.79
N ALA A 157 -4.85 -28.52 -29.54
CA ALA A 157 -5.37 -27.46 -30.42
C ALA A 157 -5.72 -27.95 -31.83
N GLU A 158 -5.06 -29.01 -32.32
CA GLU A 158 -5.15 -29.45 -33.73
C GLU A 158 -6.28 -30.44 -34.03
N GLN A 159 -6.96 -30.99 -33.02
CA GLN A 159 -8.15 -31.86 -33.20
C GLN A 159 -9.45 -31.05 -33.41
N GLY A 160 -9.34 -29.77 -33.78
CA GLY A 160 -10.43 -28.80 -33.83
C GLY A 160 -10.62 -28.11 -35.18
N GLN A 161 -10.20 -28.72 -36.30
CA GLN A 161 -10.49 -28.20 -37.65
C GLN A 161 -11.22 -29.23 -38.52
N ILE A 162 -12.47 -28.89 -38.85
CA ILE A 162 -13.23 -29.51 -39.92
C ILE A 162 -12.56 -29.12 -41.25
N GLN A 163 -12.01 -30.09 -41.97
CA GLN A 163 -11.75 -29.93 -43.40
C GLN A 163 -12.89 -30.56 -44.19
N THR A 164 -13.69 -29.70 -44.82
CA THR A 164 -14.56 -30.10 -45.93
C THR A 164 -13.71 -30.38 -47.16
N ASN A 165 -13.80 -31.58 -47.72
CA ASN A 165 -13.44 -31.84 -49.12
C ASN A 165 -14.34 -32.93 -49.70
N LEU A 166 -14.82 -32.70 -50.92
CA LEU A 166 -15.83 -33.53 -51.60
C LEU A 166 -15.20 -34.33 -52.74
N LYS A 167 -15.46 -35.65 -52.74
CA LYS A 167 -15.50 -36.57 -53.90
C LYS A 167 -14.16 -36.93 -54.59
N PRO A 168 -14.11 -38.03 -55.40
CA PRO A 168 -15.21 -38.93 -55.79
C PRO A 168 -15.07 -40.40 -55.34
N MET A 169 -16.05 -41.22 -55.75
CA MET A 169 -16.28 -42.61 -55.35
C MET A 169 -15.23 -43.61 -55.87
N ALA A 170 -14.98 -44.65 -55.08
CA ALA A 170 -14.85 -46.02 -55.55
C ALA A 170 -15.58 -46.96 -54.57
N ALA A 171 -16.24 -47.99 -55.08
CA ALA A 171 -17.09 -48.87 -54.28
C ALA A 171 -16.29 -49.91 -53.48
N LEU A 172 -16.84 -50.36 -52.34
CA LEU A 172 -16.83 -51.78 -51.96
C LEU A 172 -17.90 -52.08 -50.90
N SER A 173 -18.53 -53.23 -51.09
CA SER A 173 -19.69 -53.79 -50.38
C SER A 173 -19.43 -54.25 -48.94
N GLY A 174 -20.43 -54.12 -48.06
CA GLY A 174 -20.51 -54.90 -46.81
C GLY A 174 -21.28 -54.20 -45.67
N PRO A 175 -22.43 -54.74 -45.19
CA PRO A 175 -23.18 -54.13 -44.09
C PRO A 175 -22.89 -54.80 -42.72
N PRO A 176 -22.49 -54.05 -41.68
CA PRO A 176 -22.48 -54.54 -40.31
C PRO A 176 -23.58 -53.88 -39.44
N GLN A 177 -24.61 -54.67 -39.18
CA GLN A 177 -25.37 -54.77 -37.93
C GLN A 177 -25.40 -53.56 -36.96
N ARG A 178 -26.59 -52.94 -36.85
CA ARG A 178 -26.93 -52.05 -35.72
C ARG A 178 -26.94 -52.82 -34.40
N ARG A 179 -25.93 -52.62 -33.53
CA ARG A 179 -26.03 -53.00 -32.11
C ARG A 179 -26.87 -51.94 -31.36
N ARG A 180 -28.03 -52.36 -30.85
CA ARG A 180 -28.83 -51.56 -29.91
C ARG A 180 -28.10 -51.47 -28.56
N ALA A 181 -27.91 -50.27 -28.04
CA ALA A 181 -27.68 -50.07 -26.60
C ALA A 181 -29.02 -50.18 -25.84
N PRO A 182 -29.04 -50.65 -24.58
CA PRO A 182 -30.28 -50.84 -23.84
C PRO A 182 -30.90 -49.51 -23.40
N ALA A 183 -32.23 -49.42 -23.48
CA ALA A 183 -32.98 -48.31 -22.92
C ALA A 183 -33.02 -48.41 -21.38
N VAL A 184 -32.59 -47.35 -20.70
CA VAL A 184 -32.81 -47.20 -19.25
C VAL A 184 -34.21 -46.65 -19.05
N VAL A 185 -35.11 -47.47 -18.51
CA VAL A 185 -36.45 -47.05 -18.10
C VAL A 185 -36.35 -46.31 -16.78
N LEU A 186 -36.66 -45.00 -16.78
CA LEU A 186 -36.87 -44.23 -15.56
C LEU A 186 -38.34 -44.34 -15.15
N ALA A 187 -38.57 -44.81 -13.91
CA ALA A 187 -39.91 -44.92 -13.33
C ALA A 187 -40.45 -43.54 -12.87
N PRO A 188 -41.78 -43.33 -12.87
CA PRO A 188 -42.39 -42.09 -12.40
C PRO A 188 -42.35 -41.96 -10.86
N PRO A 189 -42.34 -40.74 -10.30
CA PRO A 189 -42.34 -40.52 -8.86
C PRO A 189 -43.71 -40.79 -8.21
N PRO A 190 -43.76 -41.25 -6.94
CA PRO A 190 -45.00 -41.49 -6.20
C PRO A 190 -45.63 -40.18 -5.66
N PRO A 191 -46.95 -40.17 -5.40
CA PRO A 191 -47.68 -38.97 -4.94
C PRO A 191 -47.51 -38.67 -3.43
N PRO A 192 -47.70 -37.41 -2.99
CA PRO A 192 -47.51 -37.00 -1.61
C PRO A 192 -48.68 -37.38 -0.69
N SER A 193 -48.37 -37.88 0.51
CA SER A 193 -49.34 -38.26 1.55
C SER A 193 -49.56 -37.16 2.63
N ARG A 194 -50.72 -37.24 3.28
CA ARG A 194 -51.36 -36.27 4.21
C ARG A 194 -50.55 -35.82 5.46
N PRO A 195 -50.99 -34.72 6.14
CA PRO A 195 -50.27 -34.08 7.24
C PRO A 195 -50.60 -34.64 8.65
N PRO A 196 -49.75 -34.36 9.67
CA PRO A 196 -50.02 -34.61 11.09
C PRO A 196 -50.87 -33.48 11.75
N PRO A 197 -51.39 -33.68 12.98
CA PRO A 197 -52.61 -33.03 13.45
C PRO A 197 -52.44 -31.81 14.38
N ALA A 198 -53.58 -31.27 14.80
CA ALA A 198 -53.78 -30.00 15.52
C ALA A 198 -53.05 -29.85 16.87
N VAL A 199 -52.68 -28.61 17.18
CA VAL A 199 -52.20 -28.15 18.50
C VAL A 199 -53.30 -27.35 19.20
N ALA A 200 -53.54 -27.65 20.47
CA ALA A 200 -54.52 -27.01 21.34
C ALA A 200 -53.88 -25.84 22.15
N PRO A 201 -54.59 -25.07 23.00
CA PRO A 201 -54.66 -23.62 22.81
C PRO A 201 -53.81 -22.76 23.77
N LEU A 202 -53.66 -21.49 23.39
CA LEU A 202 -53.00 -20.40 24.14
C LEU A 202 -53.59 -20.18 25.54
N PRO A 203 -52.75 -19.94 26.57
CA PRO A 203 -53.19 -19.37 27.84
C PRO A 203 -53.29 -17.83 27.77
N LYS A 204 -54.54 -17.35 27.77
CA LYS A 204 -55.07 -16.17 28.48
C LYS A 204 -54.20 -14.90 28.56
N THR A 205 -54.72 -13.88 27.88
CA THR A 205 -54.60 -12.45 28.18
C THR A 205 -54.62 -12.10 29.68
N LEU A 206 -53.72 -11.21 30.11
CA LEU A 206 -53.96 -10.32 31.25
C LEU A 206 -54.55 -8.99 30.74
N LYS A 207 -55.52 -8.44 31.48
CA LYS A 207 -56.20 -7.17 31.15
C LYS A 207 -55.46 -5.95 31.76
N PRO A 208 -55.65 -4.74 31.21
CA PRO A 208 -55.24 -3.51 31.88
C PRO A 208 -56.20 -3.16 33.03
N ASP A 209 -55.69 -2.51 34.08
CA ASP A 209 -56.16 -1.17 34.50
C ASP A 209 -55.39 -0.60 35.70
N ASP A 210 -55.20 0.72 35.66
CA ASP A 210 -55.11 1.70 36.75
C ASP A 210 -54.38 1.38 38.08
N ARG A 211 -53.32 2.18 38.36
CA ARG A 211 -53.51 3.40 39.19
C ARG A 211 -52.31 4.36 39.19
N LYS A 212 -52.66 5.66 39.19
CA LYS A 212 -51.83 6.85 39.39
C LYS A 212 -50.76 6.71 40.49
N VAL A 213 -49.52 7.12 40.18
CA VAL A 213 -48.56 7.66 41.15
C VAL A 213 -47.94 8.93 40.57
N ARG A 214 -47.67 9.93 41.42
CA ARG A 214 -47.12 11.24 41.04
C ARG A 214 -45.68 11.12 40.53
N PHE A 215 -45.31 12.02 39.61
CA PHE A 215 -43.92 12.45 39.47
C PHE A 215 -43.61 13.46 40.59
N ASP A 216 -42.67 13.11 41.47
CA ASP A 216 -41.92 14.06 42.28
C ASP A 216 -40.45 13.94 41.87
N TYR A 217 -39.86 15.05 41.39
CA TYR A 217 -38.44 15.12 41.07
C TYR A 217 -37.62 15.22 42.36
N GLY A 218 -37.23 14.07 42.90
CA GLY A 218 -36.30 13.96 44.03
C GLY A 218 -34.86 13.75 43.55
N TYR A 219 -34.14 14.82 43.26
CA TYR A 219 -32.69 14.78 43.09
C TYR A 219 -32.05 14.67 44.48
N ASN A 220 -31.41 13.55 44.81
CA ASN A 220 -30.30 13.44 45.79
C ASN A 220 -29.75 12.00 45.86
N ASP A 221 -28.42 11.91 45.87
CA ASP A 221 -27.57 10.87 46.46
C ASP A 221 -27.92 9.39 46.23
N ILE A 222 -27.49 8.88 45.08
CA ILE A 222 -26.88 7.55 45.00
C ILE A 222 -25.41 7.76 44.67
N GLU A 223 -24.51 7.27 45.51
CA GLU A 223 -23.07 7.25 45.24
C GLU A 223 -22.83 6.58 43.88
N GLY A 224 -22.18 7.29 42.96
CA GLY A 224 -22.05 6.92 41.55
C GLY A 224 -21.15 5.70 41.31
N GLY A 225 -21.64 4.51 41.68
CA GLY A 225 -21.08 3.24 41.26
C GLY A 225 -21.16 3.14 39.74
N ASN A 226 -20.01 3.26 39.07
CA ASN A 226 -19.90 3.14 37.63
C ASN A 226 -20.41 1.77 37.16
N LEU A 227 -21.65 1.69 36.70
CA LEU A 227 -22.29 0.44 36.24
C LEU A 227 -21.45 -0.23 35.14
N MET A 228 -20.89 0.56 34.22
CA MET A 228 -19.99 0.05 33.18
C MET A 228 -18.69 -0.50 33.80
N GLY A 229 -18.12 0.17 34.80
CA GLY A 229 -16.94 -0.31 35.54
C GLY A 229 -17.21 -1.61 36.30
N SER A 230 -18.40 -1.76 36.89
CA SER A 230 -18.85 -2.97 37.55
C SER A 230 -19.06 -4.11 36.55
N LEU A 231 -19.78 -3.86 35.45
CA LEU A 231 -20.01 -4.85 34.38
C LEU A 231 -18.71 -5.27 33.68
N LEU A 232 -17.77 -4.34 33.45
CA LEU A 232 -16.46 -4.66 32.88
C LEU A 232 -15.60 -5.46 33.87
N GLY A 233 -15.64 -5.13 35.17
CA GLY A 233 -15.00 -5.92 36.22
C GLY A 233 -15.55 -7.35 36.28
N SER A 234 -16.88 -7.51 36.30
CA SER A 234 -17.56 -8.82 36.31
C SER A 234 -17.46 -9.61 34.99
N LEU A 235 -17.12 -8.96 33.87
CA LEU A 235 -16.75 -9.62 32.61
C LEU A 235 -15.25 -9.98 32.56
N GLN A 236 -14.41 -9.28 33.32
CA GLN A 236 -12.97 -9.50 33.40
C GLN A 236 -12.59 -10.64 34.37
N ASP A 237 -13.47 -10.96 35.33
CA ASP A 237 -13.32 -12.07 36.30
C ASP A 237 -14.16 -13.33 35.96
N ASP A 238 -14.79 -13.37 34.77
CA ASP A 238 -15.71 -14.41 34.30
C ASP A 238 -16.97 -14.63 35.18
N SER A 239 -17.31 -13.72 36.11
CA SER A 239 -18.49 -13.87 37.00
C SER A 239 -19.83 -13.56 36.34
N LEU A 240 -19.85 -12.88 35.20
CA LEU A 240 -21.05 -12.49 34.45
C LEU A 240 -20.95 -12.88 32.97
N SER A 241 -22.02 -13.43 32.39
CA SER A 241 -22.03 -13.69 30.94
C SER A 241 -22.35 -12.44 30.12
N VAL A 242 -21.89 -12.39 28.87
CA VAL A 242 -22.19 -11.29 27.93
C VAL A 242 -23.70 -11.06 27.78
N SER A 243 -24.53 -12.11 27.81
CA SER A 243 -26.00 -11.99 27.73
C SER A 243 -26.63 -11.38 28.97
N GLU A 244 -25.99 -11.49 30.13
CA GLU A 244 -26.42 -10.87 31.38
C GLU A 244 -25.97 -9.41 31.46
N ALA A 245 -24.77 -9.10 30.98
CA ALA A 245 -24.27 -7.72 30.86
C ALA A 245 -25.16 -6.88 29.93
N ILE A 246 -25.53 -7.43 28.76
CA ILE A 246 -26.47 -6.79 27.83
C ILE A 246 -27.83 -6.57 28.50
N ARG A 247 -28.36 -7.56 29.23
CA ARG A 247 -29.65 -7.42 29.95
C ARG A 247 -29.60 -6.40 31.09
N ALA A 248 -28.46 -6.22 31.75
CA ALA A 248 -28.28 -5.18 32.76
C ALA A 248 -28.27 -3.78 32.12
N LEU A 249 -27.53 -3.60 31.02
CA LEU A 249 -27.52 -2.36 30.22
C LEU A 249 -28.89 -2.03 29.62
N GLU A 250 -29.62 -3.01 29.10
CA GLU A 250 -31.00 -2.83 28.60
C GLU A 250 -32.00 -2.44 29.69
N ALA A 251 -31.80 -2.88 30.94
CA ALA A 251 -32.65 -2.50 32.07
C ALA A 251 -32.37 -1.06 32.53
N ASP A 252 -31.09 -0.71 32.66
CA ASP A 252 -30.62 0.62 33.04
C ASP A 252 -31.11 1.70 32.05
N LEU A 253 -30.95 1.45 30.73
CA LEU A 253 -31.44 2.33 29.67
C LEU A 253 -32.97 2.45 29.57
N ARG A 254 -33.71 1.58 30.28
CA ARG A 254 -35.18 1.67 30.41
C ARG A 254 -35.61 2.30 31.74
N GLY A 255 -34.68 2.83 32.53
CA GLY A 255 -34.94 3.39 33.87
C GLY A 255 -35.41 2.32 34.86
N GLN A 256 -35.11 1.04 34.63
CA GLN A 256 -35.52 -0.06 35.49
C GLN A 256 -34.39 -0.40 36.47
N ALA A 257 -34.67 -0.37 37.77
CA ALA A 257 -33.69 -0.72 38.79
C ALA A 257 -33.10 -2.12 38.51
N PRO A 258 -31.77 -2.26 38.42
CA PRO A 258 -31.14 -3.52 38.03
C PRO A 258 -31.41 -4.60 39.08
N LYS A 259 -32.00 -5.72 38.65
CA LYS A 259 -32.15 -6.89 39.50
C LYS A 259 -30.77 -7.50 39.75
N THR A 260 -30.45 -7.79 41.00
CA THR A 260 -29.19 -8.41 41.40
C THR A 260 -28.95 -9.72 40.64
N VAL A 261 -27.87 -9.75 39.85
CA VAL A 261 -27.51 -10.91 39.04
C VAL A 261 -26.84 -11.94 39.95
N ALA A 262 -27.51 -13.06 40.19
CA ALA A 262 -26.94 -14.18 40.95
C ALA A 262 -26.04 -15.03 40.03
N SER A 263 -24.76 -15.18 40.38
CA SER A 263 -23.80 -15.92 39.55
C SER A 263 -24.24 -17.37 39.31
N THR A 264 -24.26 -17.82 38.05
CA THR A 264 -24.51 -19.23 37.73
C THR A 264 -23.32 -19.89 37.04
N ASN A 265 -22.92 -21.07 37.53
CA ASN A 265 -21.73 -21.78 37.09
C ASN A 265 -21.86 -22.30 35.64
N LEU A 266 -21.18 -21.65 34.69
CA LEU A 266 -21.11 -22.10 33.30
C LEU A 266 -20.10 -23.25 33.13
N LYS A 267 -20.57 -24.40 32.65
CA LYS A 267 -19.71 -25.52 32.23
C LYS A 267 -19.09 -25.24 30.86
N ALA A 268 -17.77 -25.31 30.78
CA ALA A 268 -17.03 -25.03 29.55
C ALA A 268 -17.21 -26.12 28.47
N ASP A 269 -17.69 -25.72 27.30
CA ASP A 269 -17.66 -26.54 26.08
C ASP A 269 -16.27 -26.45 25.41
N ARG A 270 -15.75 -27.59 24.91
CA ARG A 270 -14.38 -27.72 24.39
C ARG A 270 -14.39 -28.13 22.91
N GLY A 271 -14.34 -27.13 22.01
CA GLY A 271 -14.63 -27.36 20.58
C GLY A 271 -13.72 -26.71 19.52
N ARG A 272 -12.56 -26.12 19.84
CA ARG A 272 -11.51 -25.74 18.85
C ARG A 272 -10.22 -25.24 19.54
N PRO A 273 -9.01 -25.60 19.06
CA PRO A 273 -7.80 -24.86 19.39
C PRO A 273 -7.74 -23.59 18.52
N ALA A 274 -7.61 -22.43 19.15
CA ALA A 274 -7.30 -21.17 18.48
C ALA A 274 -5.80 -20.88 18.67
N THR A 275 -5.16 -20.37 17.61
CA THR A 275 -3.69 -20.20 17.53
C THR A 275 -3.24 -18.82 18.02
N GLY A 276 -3.81 -18.37 19.13
CA GLY A 276 -3.46 -17.12 19.81
C GLY A 276 -3.15 -17.35 21.29
N CYS A 277 -2.60 -16.33 21.95
CA CYS A 277 -2.62 -16.31 23.41
C CYS A 277 -4.08 -16.40 23.86
N ARG A 278 -4.43 -17.43 24.65
CA ARG A 278 -5.83 -17.69 25.05
C ARG A 278 -6.48 -16.49 25.75
N ARG A 279 -5.67 -15.68 26.44
CA ARG A 279 -6.12 -14.42 27.06
C ARG A 279 -6.41 -13.34 26.02
N CYS A 280 -5.60 -13.23 24.96
CA CYS A 280 -5.83 -12.32 23.84
C CYS A 280 -7.01 -12.77 22.96
N ASP A 281 -7.21 -14.07 22.72
CA ASP A 281 -8.39 -14.58 22.01
C ASP A 281 -9.68 -14.30 22.80
N VAL A 282 -9.65 -14.43 24.13
CA VAL A 282 -10.76 -14.03 25.01
C VAL A 282 -10.95 -12.51 24.96
N LEU A 283 -9.88 -11.71 25.10
CA LEU A 283 -9.96 -10.24 25.05
C LEU A 283 -10.49 -9.73 23.70
N SER A 284 -10.04 -10.31 22.59
CA SER A 284 -10.48 -9.94 21.24
C SER A 284 -11.95 -10.30 21.01
N ARG A 285 -12.41 -11.44 21.53
CA ARG A 285 -13.83 -11.82 21.50
C ARG A 285 -14.68 -10.97 22.45
N GLN A 286 -14.14 -10.56 23.58
CA GLN A 286 -14.78 -9.60 24.48
C GLN A 286 -14.88 -8.22 23.81
N LEU A 287 -13.83 -7.74 23.13
CA LEU A 287 -13.86 -6.51 22.33
C LEU A 287 -14.86 -6.59 21.17
N GLU A 288 -14.83 -7.67 20.38
CA GLU A 288 -15.79 -7.91 19.30
C GLU A 288 -17.23 -7.97 19.83
N ALA A 289 -17.47 -8.65 20.95
CA ALA A 289 -18.77 -8.73 21.58
C ALA A 289 -19.24 -7.37 22.14
N VAL A 290 -18.35 -6.59 22.76
CA VAL A 290 -18.65 -5.22 23.23
C VAL A 290 -18.93 -4.30 22.05
N ALA A 291 -18.12 -4.31 20.99
CA ALA A 291 -18.35 -3.53 19.78
C ALA A 291 -19.67 -3.92 19.07
N GLN A 292 -19.96 -5.22 18.94
CA GLN A 292 -21.24 -5.69 18.40
C GLN A 292 -22.42 -5.32 19.31
N SER A 293 -22.24 -5.34 20.63
CA SER A 293 -23.26 -4.91 21.59
C SER A 293 -23.51 -3.41 21.51
N LEU A 294 -22.47 -2.59 21.37
CA LEU A 294 -22.59 -1.14 21.19
C LEU A 294 -23.22 -0.77 19.84
N VAL A 295 -22.91 -1.49 18.76
CA VAL A 295 -23.57 -1.32 17.45
C VAL A 295 -25.03 -1.79 17.50
N GLY A 296 -25.30 -2.90 18.18
CA GLY A 296 -26.67 -3.38 18.43
C GLY A 296 -27.47 -2.40 19.29
N LEU A 297 -26.84 -1.81 20.30
CA LEU A 297 -27.40 -0.78 21.15
C LEU A 297 -27.67 0.49 20.36
N ALA A 298 -26.72 0.99 19.57
CA ALA A 298 -26.92 2.15 18.70
C ALA A 298 -28.06 1.92 17.69
N GLY A 299 -28.16 0.71 17.12
CA GLY A 299 -29.27 0.31 16.25
C GLY A 299 -30.61 0.19 16.98
N ALA A 300 -30.62 -0.27 18.24
CA ALA A 300 -31.81 -0.34 19.08
C ALA A 300 -32.26 1.05 19.55
N SER A 301 -31.35 1.91 19.99
CA SER A 301 -31.63 3.30 20.36
C SER A 301 -32.05 4.15 19.15
N PHE A 302 -31.48 3.91 17.96
CA PHE A 302 -31.96 4.50 16.71
C PHE A 302 -33.37 4.02 16.38
N ARG A 303 -33.64 2.71 16.46
CA ARG A 303 -35.00 2.17 16.27
C ARG A 303 -35.99 2.70 17.30
N TRP A 304 -35.60 2.82 18.56
CA TRP A 304 -36.39 3.48 19.60
C TRP A 304 -36.64 4.94 19.21
N SER A 305 -35.63 5.72 18.80
CA SER A 305 -35.83 7.11 18.37
C SER A 305 -36.84 7.26 17.22
N LEU A 306 -36.98 6.24 16.37
CA LEU A 306 -37.98 6.15 15.30
C LEU A 306 -39.36 5.69 15.82
N GLU A 307 -39.43 4.62 16.60
CA GLU A 307 -40.69 4.08 17.17
C GLU A 307 -41.32 5.04 18.20
N VAL A 308 -40.49 5.82 18.88
CA VAL A 308 -40.83 6.78 19.94
C VAL A 308 -41.10 8.19 19.37
N ALA A 309 -40.93 8.40 18.06
CA ALA A 309 -41.30 9.62 17.35
C ALA A 309 -42.79 9.98 17.50
N ALA A 310 -43.63 9.03 17.89
CA ALA A 310 -45.07 9.17 18.13
C ALA A 310 -45.48 9.84 19.46
N GLY A 311 -44.56 10.20 20.37
CA GLY A 311 -45.00 10.81 21.64
C GLY A 311 -43.98 11.39 22.63
N VAL A 312 -42.67 11.35 22.37
CA VAL A 312 -41.66 11.82 23.35
C VAL A 312 -41.10 13.20 23.03
N SER A 313 -40.83 13.97 24.08
CA SER A 313 -40.42 15.38 24.04
C SER A 313 -39.05 15.59 23.36
N PRO A 314 -38.72 16.81 22.90
CA PRO A 314 -37.39 17.13 22.41
C PRO A 314 -36.28 16.93 23.46
N GLU A 315 -36.58 17.22 24.73
CA GLU A 315 -35.65 17.16 25.87
C GLU A 315 -35.23 15.73 26.20
N ASP A 316 -36.18 14.78 26.14
CA ASP A 316 -35.92 13.35 26.31
C ASP A 316 -35.08 12.79 25.16
N ARG A 317 -35.28 13.28 23.93
CA ARG A 317 -34.48 12.86 22.76
C ARG A 317 -33.05 13.40 22.85
N GLU A 318 -32.87 14.63 23.31
CA GLU A 318 -31.54 15.20 23.59
C GLU A 318 -30.84 14.45 24.72
N SER A 319 -31.59 13.98 25.73
CA SER A 319 -31.06 13.19 26.85
C SER A 319 -30.64 11.78 26.41
N LEU A 320 -31.47 11.10 25.62
CA LEU A 320 -31.16 9.80 25.00
C LEU A 320 -29.91 9.91 24.10
N TRP A 321 -29.81 10.99 23.32
CA TRP A 321 -28.66 11.30 22.49
C TRP A 321 -27.37 11.48 23.29
N LYS A 322 -27.41 12.30 24.36
CA LYS A 322 -26.25 12.52 25.24
C LYS A 322 -25.80 11.21 25.89
N ALA A 323 -26.72 10.34 26.29
CA ALA A 323 -26.40 8.99 26.75
C ALA A 323 -25.70 8.14 25.67
N MET A 324 -26.24 8.08 24.44
CA MET A 324 -25.60 7.36 23.32
C MET A 324 -24.18 7.85 23.05
N MET A 325 -23.96 9.17 22.99
CA MET A 325 -22.64 9.76 22.77
C MET A 325 -21.67 9.45 23.92
N THR A 326 -22.15 9.46 25.17
CA THR A 326 -21.37 9.12 26.37
C THR A 326 -20.83 7.67 26.30
N TYR A 327 -21.58 6.74 25.73
CA TYR A 327 -21.17 5.35 25.55
C TYR A 327 -20.35 5.09 24.26
N MET A 328 -20.65 5.78 23.15
CA MET A 328 -19.96 5.57 21.87
C MET A 328 -18.60 6.27 21.78
N GLN A 329 -18.50 7.52 22.26
CA GLN A 329 -17.31 8.36 22.07
C GLN A 329 -16.03 7.76 22.69
N PRO A 330 -16.04 7.14 23.90
CA PRO A 330 -14.86 6.45 24.43
C PRO A 330 -14.39 5.28 23.55
N CYS A 331 -15.30 4.65 22.80
CA CYS A 331 -15.03 3.47 21.97
C CYS A 331 -14.64 3.82 20.53
N ALA A 332 -14.65 5.10 20.14
CA ALA A 332 -14.37 5.54 18.77
C ALA A 332 -12.97 5.11 18.26
N HIS A 333 -11.98 5.04 19.16
CA HIS A 333 -10.61 4.60 18.83
C HIS A 333 -10.49 3.10 18.49
N VAL A 334 -11.54 2.29 18.73
CA VAL A 334 -11.51 0.82 18.59
C VAL A 334 -11.93 0.36 17.19
N ASP A 335 -12.83 1.09 16.52
CA ASP A 335 -13.31 0.76 15.17
C ASP A 335 -13.59 2.02 14.36
N GLN A 336 -13.03 2.09 13.15
CA GLN A 336 -13.14 3.24 12.24
C GLN A 336 -14.60 3.60 11.91
N ARG A 337 -15.53 2.64 11.91
CA ARG A 337 -16.95 2.90 11.67
C ARG A 337 -17.60 3.56 12.87
N ILE A 338 -17.17 3.24 14.10
CA ILE A 338 -17.65 3.95 15.30
C ILE A 338 -17.10 5.39 15.26
N ALA A 339 -15.81 5.57 14.96
CA ALA A 339 -15.22 6.91 14.79
C ALA A 339 -15.98 7.77 13.75
N LEU A 340 -16.16 7.27 12.52
CA LEU A 340 -16.90 7.97 11.47
C LEU A 340 -18.36 8.22 11.85
N THR A 341 -19.01 7.28 12.53
CA THR A 341 -20.39 7.50 13.03
C THR A 341 -20.41 8.64 14.04
N THR A 342 -19.58 8.59 15.08
CA THR A 342 -19.45 9.65 16.10
C THR A 342 -19.07 11.00 15.49
N GLU A 343 -18.23 11.04 14.46
CA GLU A 343 -17.81 12.26 13.76
C GLU A 343 -18.96 12.90 12.96
N GLU A 344 -19.68 12.13 12.14
CA GLU A 344 -20.85 12.64 11.39
C GLU A 344 -21.99 13.07 12.32
N LEU A 345 -22.18 12.33 13.42
CA LEU A 345 -23.11 12.66 14.49
C LEU A 345 -22.77 14.00 15.17
N LEU A 346 -21.48 14.27 15.44
CA LEU A 346 -21.02 15.56 15.96
C LEU A 346 -21.15 16.70 14.94
N LYS A 347 -20.84 16.45 13.66
CA LYS A 347 -21.00 17.43 12.57
C LYS A 347 -22.46 17.83 12.38
N ALA A 348 -23.39 16.88 12.46
CA ALA A 348 -24.82 17.15 12.36
C ALA A 348 -25.31 18.09 13.47
N VAL A 349 -24.86 17.86 14.71
CA VAL A 349 -25.17 18.73 15.87
C VAL A 349 -24.52 20.10 15.73
N ALA A 350 -23.22 20.17 15.39
CA ALA A 350 -22.49 21.43 15.27
C ALA A 350 -23.03 22.39 14.19
N LYS A 351 -23.83 21.88 13.25
CA LYS A 351 -24.40 22.63 12.13
C LYS A 351 -25.81 23.15 12.39
N ALA A 352 -26.54 22.60 13.36
CA ALA A 352 -27.90 23.01 13.68
C ALA A 352 -27.90 24.19 14.68
N ARG A 353 -28.58 25.29 14.35
CA ARG A 353 -28.69 26.46 15.24
C ARG A 353 -29.92 26.42 16.14
N SER A 354 -30.85 25.49 15.88
CA SER A 354 -31.94 25.12 16.79
C SER A 354 -32.37 23.66 16.59
N PRO A 355 -33.08 23.05 17.58
CA PRO A 355 -33.62 21.69 17.44
C PRO A 355 -34.52 21.50 16.21
N ASP A 356 -35.30 22.53 15.84
CA ASP A 356 -36.20 22.50 14.67
C ASP A 356 -35.48 22.54 13.32
N GLU A 357 -34.21 22.92 13.29
CA GLU A 357 -33.36 22.90 12.10
C GLU A 357 -32.74 21.51 11.91
N LEU A 358 -32.31 20.88 13.01
CA LEU A 358 -31.87 19.48 13.05
C LEU A 358 -33.00 18.52 12.63
N LEU A 359 -34.22 18.73 13.13
CA LEU A 359 -35.38 17.91 12.78
C LEU A 359 -35.75 17.98 11.28
N ARG A 360 -35.54 19.13 10.63
CA ARG A 360 -35.79 19.30 9.18
C ARG A 360 -34.70 18.70 8.30
N SER A 361 -33.45 18.63 8.76
CA SER A 361 -32.38 17.97 8.00
C SER A 361 -32.44 16.44 8.06
N LEU A 362 -33.17 15.88 9.03
CA LEU A 362 -33.37 14.45 9.25
C LEU A 362 -34.72 13.90 8.74
N ALA A 363 -35.59 14.75 8.20
CA ALA A 363 -36.89 14.33 7.68
C ALA A 363 -36.73 13.50 6.38
N PRO A 364 -37.39 12.32 6.26
CA PRO A 364 -37.33 11.52 5.03
C PRO A 364 -37.90 12.28 3.82
N SER A 365 -37.32 12.08 2.64
CA SER A 365 -37.92 12.58 1.41
C SER A 365 -39.20 11.79 1.06
N LYS A 366 -40.13 12.40 0.31
CA LYS A 366 -41.33 11.70 -0.21
C LYS A 366 -41.01 10.42 -0.99
N GLN A 367 -39.79 10.31 -1.54
CA GLN A 367 -39.30 9.12 -2.20
C GLN A 367 -38.94 8.02 -1.19
N GLN A 368 -38.37 8.36 -0.04
CA GLN A 368 -38.10 7.43 1.07
C GLN A 368 -39.39 6.99 1.77
N GLU A 369 -40.41 7.85 1.90
CA GLU A 369 -41.75 7.44 2.37
C GLU A 369 -42.42 6.45 1.40
N ARG A 370 -42.35 6.70 0.08
CA ARG A 370 -42.81 5.74 -0.96
C ARG A 370 -42.07 4.39 -0.86
N ILE A 371 -40.76 4.40 -0.58
CA ILE A 371 -39.95 3.18 -0.38
C ILE A 371 -40.34 2.45 0.92
N ALA A 372 -40.60 3.17 2.01
CA ALA A 372 -41.04 2.58 3.27
C ALA A 372 -42.40 1.88 3.13
N LEU A 373 -43.39 2.53 2.49
CA LEU A 373 -44.70 1.92 2.23
C LEU A 373 -44.59 0.65 1.38
N THR A 374 -43.87 0.71 0.26
CA THR A 374 -43.69 -0.46 -0.64
C THR A 374 -42.91 -1.58 0.04
N THR A 375 -41.99 -1.27 0.96
CA THR A 375 -41.28 -2.29 1.76
C THR A 375 -42.23 -2.97 2.76
N GLU A 376 -43.15 -2.24 3.38
CA GLU A 376 -44.15 -2.82 4.30
C GLU A 376 -45.17 -3.70 3.55
N GLU A 377 -45.58 -3.29 2.34
CA GLU A 377 -46.43 -4.09 1.45
C GLU A 377 -45.71 -5.37 0.97
N LEU A 378 -44.44 -5.28 0.60
CA LEU A 378 -43.58 -6.43 0.28
C LEU A 378 -43.48 -7.40 1.46
N LEU A 379 -43.26 -6.91 2.69
CA LEU A 379 -43.20 -7.75 3.89
C LEU A 379 -44.54 -8.43 4.19
N LYS A 380 -45.67 -7.74 3.98
CA LYS A 380 -47.02 -8.33 4.10
C LYS A 380 -47.30 -9.37 3.02
N ALA A 381 -46.82 -9.18 1.79
CA ALA A 381 -46.93 -10.16 0.71
C ALA A 381 -46.09 -11.42 1.01
N VAL A 382 -44.83 -11.24 1.42
CA VAL A 382 -43.91 -12.33 1.80
C VAL A 382 -44.45 -13.13 3.00
N ALA A 383 -45.04 -12.47 3.99
CA ALA A 383 -45.64 -13.14 5.15
C ALA A 383 -46.91 -13.95 4.84
N LYS A 384 -47.54 -13.73 3.67
CA LYS A 384 -48.83 -14.34 3.29
C LYS A 384 -48.69 -15.41 2.20
N ALA A 385 -47.67 -15.32 1.35
CA ALA A 385 -47.40 -16.29 0.29
C ALA A 385 -46.94 -17.64 0.86
N ARG A 386 -47.53 -18.74 0.37
CA ARG A 386 -47.20 -20.12 0.79
C ARG A 386 -46.20 -20.80 -0.13
N SER A 387 -45.89 -20.20 -1.28
CA SER A 387 -44.87 -20.67 -2.21
C SER A 387 -44.26 -19.52 -3.04
N PRO A 388 -43.03 -19.67 -3.57
CA PRO A 388 -42.39 -18.64 -4.40
C PRO A 388 -43.18 -18.26 -5.66
N ASP A 389 -43.86 -19.22 -6.30
CA ASP A 389 -44.67 -18.99 -7.52
C ASP A 389 -46.00 -18.27 -7.24
N GLU A 390 -46.42 -18.19 -5.98
CA GLU A 390 -47.55 -17.40 -5.51
C GLU A 390 -47.09 -15.96 -5.24
N LEU A 391 -45.94 -15.80 -4.57
CA LEU A 391 -45.30 -14.50 -4.36
C LEU A 391 -45.02 -13.78 -5.69
N LEU A 392 -44.41 -14.47 -6.66
CA LEU A 392 -44.12 -13.92 -7.99
C LEU A 392 -45.37 -13.52 -8.78
N ARG A 393 -46.52 -14.17 -8.55
CA ARG A 393 -47.81 -13.77 -9.15
C ARG A 393 -48.48 -12.62 -8.41
N SER A 394 -48.27 -12.48 -7.10
CA SER A 394 -48.80 -11.36 -6.30
C SER A 394 -48.04 -10.04 -6.49
N LEU A 395 -46.81 -10.09 -7.03
CA LEU A 395 -45.94 -8.92 -7.27
C LEU A 395 -45.98 -8.39 -8.71
N ALA A 396 -46.88 -8.89 -9.56
CA ALA A 396 -47.07 -8.35 -10.91
C ALA A 396 -47.82 -7.00 -10.85
N PRO A 397 -47.30 -5.92 -11.45
CA PRO A 397 -47.93 -4.61 -11.39
C PRO A 397 -49.28 -4.60 -12.12
N SER A 398 -50.21 -3.79 -11.63
CA SER A 398 -51.53 -3.62 -12.26
C SER A 398 -51.46 -2.61 -13.42
N LYS A 399 -52.30 -2.78 -14.44
CA LYS A 399 -52.37 -1.85 -15.60
C LYS A 399 -52.64 -0.39 -15.23
N GLN A 400 -53.27 -0.11 -14.09
CA GLN A 400 -53.45 1.27 -13.61
C GLN A 400 -52.15 1.89 -13.09
N GLN A 401 -51.24 1.07 -12.56
CA GLN A 401 -49.95 1.52 -12.02
C GLN A 401 -48.99 1.88 -13.15
N GLU A 402 -48.94 1.07 -14.22
CA GLU A 402 -48.22 1.40 -15.46
C GLU A 402 -48.73 2.71 -16.10
N GLN A 403 -50.05 2.93 -16.12
CA GLN A 403 -50.64 4.16 -16.65
C GLN A 403 -50.30 5.40 -15.82
N LEU A 404 -50.28 5.29 -14.48
CA LEU A 404 -49.91 6.39 -13.59
C LEU A 404 -48.41 6.74 -13.71
N GLU A 405 -47.54 5.74 -13.86
CA GLU A 405 -46.11 5.97 -14.08
C GLU A 405 -45.83 6.61 -15.46
N GLU A 406 -46.56 6.23 -16.51
CA GLU A 406 -46.46 6.87 -17.82
C GLU A 406 -46.97 8.33 -17.79
N GLU A 407 -48.03 8.62 -17.03
CA GLU A 407 -48.55 9.98 -16.85
C GLU A 407 -47.60 10.87 -16.01
N GLU A 408 -46.99 10.34 -14.95
CA GLU A 408 -45.97 11.03 -14.13
C GLU A 408 -44.69 11.33 -14.97
N ARG A 409 -44.34 10.43 -15.90
CA ARG A 409 -43.24 10.59 -16.86
C ARG A 409 -43.52 11.62 -17.96
N LEU A 410 -44.76 11.69 -18.45
CA LEU A 410 -45.20 12.72 -19.39
C LEU A 410 -45.25 14.12 -18.75
N ARG A 411 -45.59 14.22 -17.45
CA ARG A 411 -45.53 15.51 -16.71
C ARG A 411 -44.10 16.01 -16.52
N THR A 412 -43.15 15.12 -16.20
CA THR A 412 -41.74 15.50 -16.03
C THR A 412 -41.07 15.91 -17.34
N LEU A 413 -41.47 15.32 -18.48
CA LEU A 413 -41.02 15.77 -19.81
C LEU A 413 -41.51 17.19 -20.13
N ARG A 414 -42.79 17.50 -19.91
CA ARG A 414 -43.35 18.85 -20.16
C ARG A 414 -42.68 19.93 -19.28
N ALA A 415 -42.42 19.62 -18.01
CA ALA A 415 -41.73 20.56 -17.10
C ALA A 415 -40.28 20.89 -17.55
N ALA A 416 -39.65 20.05 -18.36
CA ALA A 416 -38.33 20.29 -18.93
C ALA A 416 -38.37 21.11 -20.23
N GLU A 417 -39.51 21.20 -20.92
CA GLU A 417 -39.69 22.02 -22.13
C GLU A 417 -39.95 23.50 -21.79
N ASP A 418 -40.62 23.79 -20.66
CA ASP A 418 -40.93 25.16 -20.21
C ASP A 418 -39.72 25.96 -19.66
N THR A 419 -38.50 25.41 -19.68
CA THR A 419 -37.27 26.07 -19.17
C THR A 419 -36.18 26.27 -20.23
N GLN A 420 -36.53 26.98 -21.33
CA GLN A 420 -35.56 27.65 -22.21
C GLN A 420 -35.98 29.09 -22.56
N PRO A 421 -35.10 30.10 -22.41
CA PRO A 421 -35.29 31.41 -23.01
C PRO A 421 -34.96 31.38 -24.51
N MET A 422 -35.78 32.05 -25.32
CA MET A 422 -35.55 32.22 -26.76
C MET A 422 -34.26 32.99 -27.06
N GLN A 423 -33.49 32.51 -28.05
CA GLN A 423 -32.98 33.36 -29.13
C GLN A 423 -32.65 32.52 -30.37
N ALA A 424 -33.48 32.65 -31.42
CA ALA A 424 -33.24 32.12 -32.75
C ALA A 424 -33.43 33.26 -33.76
N GLY A 425 -32.53 33.39 -34.75
CA GLY A 425 -32.47 34.58 -35.59
C GLY A 425 -31.53 34.52 -36.80
N PHE A 426 -31.81 33.59 -37.72
CA PHE A 426 -31.39 33.56 -39.13
C PHE A 426 -29.95 33.18 -39.53
N GLU A 427 -29.90 32.33 -40.56
CA GLU A 427 -28.75 31.88 -41.35
C GLU A 427 -28.67 32.65 -42.69
N VAL A 428 -27.46 32.77 -43.28
CA VAL A 428 -27.07 32.42 -44.69
C VAL A 428 -27.99 32.93 -45.85
N GLU A 429 -27.58 33.63 -46.93
CA GLU A 429 -26.30 33.71 -47.69
C GLU A 429 -26.26 34.93 -48.67
N LEU A 430 -25.22 34.98 -49.53
CA LEU A 430 -25.14 35.61 -50.88
C LEU A 430 -24.79 37.11 -51.07
N ALA A 431 -23.48 37.35 -51.22
CA ALA A 431 -22.83 37.81 -52.47
C ALA A 431 -22.86 39.28 -52.99
N MET A 432 -21.74 39.60 -53.69
CA MET A 432 -21.52 40.61 -54.74
C MET A 432 -21.34 42.12 -54.41
N LEU A 433 -20.09 42.55 -54.55
CA LEU A 433 -19.63 43.75 -55.30
C LEU A 433 -19.86 45.20 -54.79
N SER A 434 -18.76 45.74 -54.27
CA SER A 434 -17.98 46.87 -54.85
C SER A 434 -18.05 48.27 -54.22
N ARG A 435 -16.89 48.96 -54.33
CA ARG A 435 -16.63 50.41 -54.17
C ARG A 435 -16.82 51.00 -52.76
N ALA A 436 -16.08 52.04 -52.33
CA ALA A 436 -14.81 52.63 -52.78
C ALA A 436 -14.33 53.67 -51.71
N GLY A 437 -13.05 54.08 -51.75
CA GLY A 437 -12.54 55.28 -51.06
C GLY A 437 -11.76 55.00 -49.76
N THR A 438 -10.41 55.11 -49.76
CA THR A 438 -9.60 56.30 -49.37
C THR A 438 -9.53 56.55 -47.85
N LYS A 439 -8.38 56.88 -47.22
CA LYS A 439 -7.06 57.37 -47.72
C LYS A 439 -5.97 57.31 -46.62
N SER A 440 -4.69 57.26 -47.04
CA SER A 440 -3.44 57.78 -46.36
C SER A 440 -3.02 57.25 -44.96
N SER A 441 -1.73 57.15 -44.60
CA SER A 441 -0.45 57.42 -45.32
C SER A 441 0.80 56.86 -44.59
N SER A 442 1.90 56.70 -45.34
CA SER A 442 3.35 56.79 -44.93
C SER A 442 3.91 55.83 -43.86
N ALA A 443 5.15 55.31 -43.96
CA ALA A 443 6.14 55.28 -45.06
C ALA A 443 7.22 54.19 -44.81
N SER A 444 7.82 53.69 -45.89
CA SER A 444 9.10 52.92 -45.94
C SER A 444 10.30 53.90 -46.05
N PRO A 445 11.63 53.53 -46.08
CA PRO A 445 12.30 52.28 -46.50
C PRO A 445 13.35 51.74 -45.48
N GLY A 446 14.16 50.71 -45.75
CA GLY A 446 14.35 49.85 -46.95
C GLY A 446 14.92 48.46 -46.57
N SER A 447 14.84 47.45 -47.45
CA SER A 447 15.92 47.01 -48.37
C SER A 447 17.17 46.45 -47.66
N SER A 448 17.71 45.26 -47.96
CA SER A 448 17.52 44.39 -49.14
C SER A 448 18.08 42.97 -48.92
N SER A 449 17.69 42.02 -49.80
CA SER A 449 18.49 40.87 -50.31
C SER A 449 19.09 39.85 -49.32
N SER A 450 19.20 38.55 -49.58
CA SER A 450 18.73 37.62 -50.64
C SER A 450 19.10 36.23 -50.10
N GLY A 451 18.27 35.19 -50.12
CA GLY A 451 17.77 34.56 -51.34
C GLY A 451 18.76 33.49 -51.84
N SER A 452 18.55 32.22 -51.47
CA SER A 452 18.65 31.08 -52.40
C SER A 452 18.20 29.78 -51.71
N SER A 453 17.21 29.12 -52.29
CA SER A 453 16.87 27.73 -52.03
C SER A 453 17.61 26.84 -53.02
N TYR A 454 18.17 25.70 -52.60
CA TYR A 454 18.28 24.53 -53.47
C TYR A 454 18.18 23.21 -52.67
N SER A 455 18.05 22.12 -53.41
CA SER A 455 17.39 20.86 -53.01
C SER A 455 18.18 19.67 -53.56
N TYR A 456 18.03 18.51 -52.92
CA TYR A 456 18.68 17.22 -53.24
C TYR A 456 20.22 17.23 -52.98
N ASP A 457 20.91 16.11 -52.75
CA ASP A 457 20.52 14.71 -52.99
C ASP A 457 21.10 13.74 -51.93
N SER A 458 20.64 12.49 -51.98
CA SER A 458 21.17 11.34 -51.23
C SER A 458 22.55 10.88 -51.71
N TYR A 459 23.41 10.36 -50.81
CA TYR A 459 24.38 9.31 -51.19
C TYR A 459 24.74 8.39 -50.02
N SER A 460 24.77 7.09 -50.32
CA SER A 460 25.36 6.05 -49.49
C SER A 460 26.88 5.98 -49.73
N SER A 461 27.66 5.59 -48.72
CA SER A 461 28.94 4.90 -48.97
C SER A 461 29.35 4.02 -47.80
N ASP A 462 29.51 2.72 -48.08
CA ASP A 462 30.35 1.83 -47.29
C ASP A 462 31.82 2.27 -47.38
N SER A 463 32.60 2.01 -46.35
CA SER A 463 33.98 1.55 -46.56
C SER A 463 34.51 0.78 -45.34
N SER A 464 35.01 -0.41 -45.63
CA SER A 464 35.70 -1.31 -44.71
C SER A 464 37.21 -1.27 -44.96
N SER A 465 37.97 -2.04 -44.18
CA SER A 465 39.40 -2.39 -44.36
C SER A 465 40.43 -1.35 -43.87
N ALA A 466 41.64 -1.72 -43.44
CA ALA A 466 42.18 -3.00 -42.92
C ALA A 466 43.62 -2.76 -42.39
N SER A 467 44.28 -3.86 -41.96
CA SER A 467 45.73 -4.01 -41.66
C SER A 467 46.25 -3.41 -40.35
N SER A 468 47.27 -3.95 -39.66
CA SER A 468 47.64 -5.33 -39.27
C SER A 468 49.05 -5.32 -38.65
N SER A 469 49.32 -6.31 -37.75
CA SER A 469 50.64 -6.81 -37.28
C SER A 469 51.15 -6.29 -35.91
N SER A 470 51.96 -7.03 -35.12
CA SER A 470 52.42 -8.43 -35.27
C SER A 470 52.48 -9.24 -33.95
N SER A 471 51.98 -10.48 -34.03
CA SER A 471 52.50 -11.75 -33.52
C SER A 471 53.62 -11.80 -32.45
N GLN A 472 53.33 -12.44 -31.31
CA GLN A 472 54.23 -13.43 -30.71
C GLN A 472 53.44 -14.54 -29.99
N LYS A 473 53.87 -15.79 -30.12
CA LYS A 473 53.25 -16.99 -29.52
C LYS A 473 54.01 -17.42 -28.27
N ALA A 474 53.30 -17.75 -27.19
CA ALA A 474 53.77 -18.67 -26.17
C ALA A 474 52.59 -19.49 -25.61
N SER A 475 52.78 -20.78 -25.42
CA SER A 475 51.73 -21.71 -25.00
C SER A 475 51.72 -21.92 -23.48
N ALA A 476 50.56 -21.78 -22.84
CA ALA A 476 50.31 -22.37 -21.53
C ALA A 476 48.86 -22.87 -21.45
N LYS A 477 48.69 -24.08 -20.91
CA LYS A 477 47.44 -24.86 -20.95
C LYS A 477 46.71 -24.73 -19.61
N ALA A 478 45.81 -23.76 -19.48
CA ALA A 478 44.97 -23.57 -18.29
C ALA A 478 43.49 -23.65 -18.64
N LYS A 479 42.78 -24.65 -18.08
CA LYS A 479 41.36 -24.91 -18.34
C LYS A 479 40.48 -24.22 -17.29
N ALA A 480 40.35 -22.89 -17.39
CA ALA A 480 39.45 -22.09 -16.54
C ALA A 480 38.04 -22.01 -17.15
N ALA A 481 37.02 -21.89 -16.28
CA ALA A 481 35.60 -22.09 -16.60
C ALA A 481 34.88 -20.81 -17.09
N PRO A 482 33.70 -20.93 -17.74
CA PRO A 482 33.07 -19.83 -18.49
C PRO A 482 32.18 -18.90 -17.64
N ALA A 483 32.67 -18.45 -16.47
CA ALA A 483 31.87 -17.66 -15.53
C ALA A 483 31.44 -16.28 -16.07
N SER A 484 32.34 -15.58 -16.80
CA SER A 484 32.08 -14.21 -17.27
C SER A 484 31.01 -14.10 -18.36
N ALA A 485 30.78 -15.16 -19.14
CA ALA A 485 29.80 -15.15 -20.22
C ALA A 485 28.34 -15.27 -19.72
N LYS A 486 28.11 -15.95 -18.58
CA LYS A 486 26.74 -16.17 -18.05
C LYS A 486 26.13 -14.90 -17.44
N ALA A 487 26.97 -14.00 -16.91
CA ALA A 487 26.53 -12.74 -16.29
C ALA A 487 25.90 -11.77 -17.31
N ALA A 488 26.40 -11.75 -18.55
CA ALA A 488 25.94 -10.82 -19.60
C ALA A 488 24.51 -11.09 -20.12
N THR A 489 23.90 -12.22 -19.77
CA THR A 489 22.55 -12.63 -20.21
C THR A 489 21.52 -12.71 -19.08
N ALA A 490 21.90 -12.38 -17.84
CA ALA A 490 20.99 -12.41 -16.69
C ALA A 490 19.86 -11.37 -16.83
N LYS A 491 18.67 -11.67 -16.32
CA LYS A 491 17.57 -10.68 -16.29
C LYS A 491 17.86 -9.64 -15.20
N PRO A 492 17.52 -8.35 -15.41
CA PRO A 492 17.75 -7.32 -14.40
C PRO A 492 17.09 -7.65 -13.06
N ILE A 493 17.81 -7.39 -11.95
CA ILE A 493 17.36 -7.70 -10.59
C ILE A 493 15.96 -7.09 -10.27
N PRO A 494 15.65 -5.82 -10.63
CA PRO A 494 14.33 -5.24 -10.34
C PRO A 494 13.17 -6.03 -10.97
N VAL A 495 13.32 -6.48 -12.22
CA VAL A 495 12.32 -7.31 -12.91
C VAL A 495 12.10 -8.63 -12.16
N ARG A 496 13.17 -9.25 -11.68
CA ARG A 496 13.13 -10.57 -11.03
C ARG A 496 12.51 -10.50 -9.63
N VAL A 497 12.83 -9.47 -8.86
CA VAL A 497 12.22 -9.17 -7.55
C VAL A 497 10.73 -8.85 -7.72
N MET A 498 10.36 -8.02 -8.70
CA MET A 498 8.95 -7.72 -9.00
C MET A 498 8.18 -8.95 -9.49
N ALA A 499 8.82 -9.82 -10.26
CA ALA A 499 8.21 -11.06 -10.72
C ALA A 499 7.97 -12.05 -9.57
N LEU A 500 8.88 -12.13 -8.59
CA LEU A 500 8.68 -12.87 -7.35
C LEU A 500 7.52 -12.31 -6.51
N GLN A 501 7.38 -10.99 -6.41
CA GLN A 501 6.23 -10.35 -5.78
C GLN A 501 4.91 -10.76 -6.49
N ALA A 502 4.89 -10.74 -7.82
CA ALA A 502 3.75 -11.23 -8.59
C ALA A 502 3.46 -12.74 -8.38
N VAL A 503 4.48 -13.58 -8.15
CA VAL A 503 4.27 -14.99 -7.76
C VAL A 503 3.58 -15.10 -6.41
N ALA A 504 4.00 -14.33 -5.39
CA ALA A 504 3.31 -14.31 -4.09
C ALA A 504 1.84 -13.94 -4.26
N GLU A 505 1.54 -12.81 -4.91
CA GLU A 505 0.18 -12.33 -5.14
C GLU A 505 -0.67 -13.35 -5.90
N LEU A 506 -0.18 -13.93 -7.00
CA LEU A 506 -0.89 -14.96 -7.77
C LEU A 506 -1.09 -16.28 -6.99
N CYS A 507 -0.28 -16.55 -5.96
CA CYS A 507 -0.31 -17.77 -5.15
C CYS A 507 -0.87 -17.61 -3.72
N THR A 508 -1.38 -16.42 -3.39
CA THR A 508 -2.17 -16.13 -2.18
C THR A 508 -3.35 -17.10 -2.00
N GLU A 509 -3.88 -17.16 -0.77
CA GLU A 509 -5.10 -17.90 -0.48
C GLU A 509 -6.27 -17.46 -1.37
N GLY A 510 -7.11 -18.40 -1.79
CA GLY A 510 -8.15 -18.17 -2.80
C GLY A 510 -7.66 -18.23 -4.26
N ARG A 511 -6.43 -17.80 -4.57
CA ARG A 511 -5.83 -17.82 -5.92
C ARG A 511 -5.17 -19.17 -6.27
N SER A 512 -3.89 -19.22 -6.65
CA SER A 512 -3.25 -20.41 -7.25
C SER A 512 -2.42 -21.24 -6.27
N ARG A 513 -2.81 -22.50 -6.03
CA ARG A 513 -2.04 -23.45 -5.17
C ARG A 513 -1.17 -24.42 -5.99
N THR A 514 -0.27 -23.90 -6.83
CA THR A 514 0.62 -24.75 -7.66
C THR A 514 1.87 -25.21 -6.91
N CYS A 515 2.15 -26.52 -6.97
CA CYS A 515 3.40 -27.10 -6.47
C CYS A 515 4.64 -26.68 -7.28
N LYS A 516 4.45 -26.23 -8.54
CA LYS A 516 5.55 -25.73 -9.38
C LYS A 516 6.14 -24.42 -8.86
N ALA A 517 5.30 -23.49 -8.38
CA ALA A 517 5.78 -22.22 -7.83
C ALA A 517 6.75 -22.46 -6.67
N ILE A 518 6.31 -23.19 -5.66
CA ILE A 518 7.14 -23.55 -4.49
C ILE A 518 8.50 -24.14 -4.93
N ARG A 519 8.51 -25.10 -5.86
CA ARG A 519 9.75 -25.74 -6.33
C ARG A 519 10.66 -24.80 -7.13
N GLN A 520 10.10 -23.94 -7.98
CA GLN A 520 10.88 -23.01 -8.80
C GLN A 520 11.37 -21.81 -7.97
N THR A 521 10.55 -21.27 -7.07
CA THR A 521 10.99 -20.26 -6.11
C THR A 521 12.07 -20.82 -5.17
N ALA A 522 12.00 -22.09 -4.77
CA ALA A 522 13.04 -22.69 -3.92
C ALA A 522 14.40 -22.76 -4.63
N ARG A 523 14.41 -23.03 -5.95
CA ARG A 523 15.65 -23.01 -6.75
C ARG A 523 16.34 -21.64 -6.73
N LEU A 524 15.59 -20.55 -6.57
CA LEU A 524 16.14 -19.19 -6.50
C LEU A 524 16.83 -18.86 -5.16
N PHE A 525 16.90 -19.81 -4.21
CA PHE A 525 17.74 -19.68 -3.02
C PHE A 525 19.24 -19.81 -3.36
N ALA A 526 19.57 -20.47 -4.47
CA ALA A 526 20.92 -20.56 -5.03
C ALA A 526 21.12 -19.60 -6.21
N ASP A 527 20.43 -18.46 -6.19
CA ASP A 527 20.65 -17.39 -7.16
C ASP A 527 21.83 -16.51 -6.75
N ASP A 528 22.57 -15.97 -7.73
CA ASP A 528 23.72 -15.10 -7.49
C ASP A 528 23.33 -13.82 -6.70
N SER A 529 22.11 -13.29 -6.90
CA SER A 529 21.66 -12.04 -6.28
C SER A 529 21.02 -12.25 -4.92
N GLU A 530 21.59 -11.63 -3.88
CA GLU A 530 21.06 -11.70 -2.52
C GLU A 530 19.62 -11.17 -2.41
N GLN A 531 19.32 -10.06 -3.07
CA GLN A 531 17.96 -9.49 -3.08
C GLN A 531 16.93 -10.49 -3.63
N VAL A 532 17.31 -11.31 -4.63
CA VAL A 532 16.44 -12.35 -5.18
C VAL A 532 16.33 -13.54 -4.23
N ARG A 533 17.44 -13.97 -3.58
CA ARG A 533 17.41 -15.02 -2.54
C ARG A 533 16.46 -14.64 -1.40
N GLN A 534 16.63 -13.45 -0.81
CA GLN A 534 15.80 -12.94 0.28
C GLN A 534 14.32 -12.82 -0.14
N GLN A 535 14.04 -12.27 -1.32
CA GLN A 535 12.66 -12.18 -1.81
C GLN A 535 12.05 -13.57 -2.08
N ALA A 536 12.83 -14.54 -2.57
CA ALA A 536 12.36 -15.91 -2.75
C ALA A 536 11.99 -16.58 -1.42
N SER A 537 12.74 -16.33 -0.35
CA SER A 537 12.41 -16.79 1.01
C SER A 537 11.09 -16.20 1.53
N ARG A 538 10.89 -14.88 1.37
CA ARG A 538 9.61 -14.21 1.70
C ARG A 538 8.43 -14.82 0.94
N VAL A 539 8.58 -15.04 -0.37
CA VAL A 539 7.55 -15.67 -1.21
C VAL A 539 7.25 -17.10 -0.74
N ILE A 540 8.26 -17.92 -0.44
CA ILE A 540 8.05 -19.28 0.08
C ILE A 540 7.34 -19.29 1.42
N SER A 541 7.71 -18.39 2.33
CA SER A 541 7.03 -18.26 3.63
C SER A 541 5.54 -17.98 3.42
N ALA A 542 5.20 -17.01 2.55
CA ALA A 542 3.82 -16.64 2.24
C ALA A 542 3.01 -17.75 1.54
N ILE A 543 3.59 -18.46 0.55
CA ILE A 543 2.84 -19.44 -0.26
C ILE A 543 3.01 -20.89 0.20
N GLY A 544 3.94 -21.15 1.14
CA GLY A 544 4.40 -22.47 1.54
C GLY A 544 3.87 -22.99 2.87
N PHE A 545 3.33 -22.12 3.72
CA PHE A 545 2.82 -22.48 5.06
C PHE A 545 1.96 -23.75 5.05
N ASN A 546 2.32 -24.72 5.89
CA ASN A 546 1.64 -26.00 6.06
C ASN A 546 1.53 -26.83 4.76
N ARG A 547 2.41 -26.62 3.76
CA ARG A 547 2.43 -27.39 2.50
C ARG A 547 3.56 -28.42 2.48
N ARG A 548 3.19 -29.69 2.33
CA ARG A 548 4.13 -30.82 2.15
C ARG A 548 5.22 -30.54 1.11
N THR A 549 4.85 -29.96 -0.04
CA THR A 549 5.79 -29.61 -1.12
C THR A 549 6.84 -28.59 -0.69
N ALA A 550 6.50 -27.62 0.17
CA ALA A 550 7.44 -26.59 0.61
C ALA A 550 8.44 -27.18 1.61
N ILE A 551 7.95 -27.97 2.59
CA ILE A 551 8.80 -28.77 3.49
C ILE A 551 9.76 -29.67 2.69
N ASP A 552 9.25 -30.44 1.72
CA ASP A 552 10.10 -31.31 0.89
C ASP A 552 11.12 -30.49 0.06
N SER A 553 10.72 -29.35 -0.53
CA SER A 553 11.62 -28.54 -1.39
C SER A 553 12.71 -27.83 -0.59
N LEU A 554 12.42 -27.34 0.62
CA LEU A 554 13.41 -26.74 1.51
C LEU A 554 14.36 -27.81 2.07
N THR A 555 13.85 -29.00 2.43
CA THR A 555 14.69 -30.16 2.80
C THR A 555 15.68 -30.52 1.68
N ASP A 556 15.22 -30.51 0.42
CA ASP A 556 16.10 -30.77 -0.72
C ASP A 556 17.10 -29.62 -0.95
N MET A 557 16.74 -28.37 -0.64
CA MET A 557 17.64 -27.20 -0.74
C MET A 557 18.73 -27.18 0.35
N MET A 558 18.50 -27.75 1.53
CA MET A 558 19.55 -27.98 2.55
C MET A 558 20.69 -28.91 2.06
N LYS A 559 20.52 -29.58 0.90
CA LYS A 559 21.54 -30.41 0.24
C LYS A 559 22.25 -29.70 -0.93
N ASN A 560 21.91 -28.44 -1.21
CA ASN A 560 22.51 -27.69 -2.32
C ASN A 560 24.02 -27.53 -2.08
N SER A 561 24.85 -27.51 -3.12
CA SER A 561 26.28 -27.23 -2.98
C SER A 561 26.56 -25.85 -2.38
N ASP A 562 25.77 -24.83 -2.75
CA ASP A 562 25.89 -23.46 -2.21
C ASP A 562 25.48 -23.39 -0.73
N ASN A 563 26.37 -22.87 0.11
CA ASN A 563 26.14 -22.72 1.55
C ASN A 563 25.04 -21.67 1.85
N GLN A 564 24.97 -20.57 1.10
CA GLN A 564 23.97 -19.53 1.34
C GLN A 564 22.55 -20.06 1.08
N ALA A 565 22.36 -20.82 -0.01
CA ALA A 565 21.12 -21.53 -0.27
C ALA A 565 20.70 -22.51 0.85
N ARG A 566 21.66 -23.21 1.48
CA ARG A 566 21.39 -24.13 2.59
C ARG A 566 20.91 -23.40 3.84
N VAL A 567 21.64 -22.35 4.26
CA VAL A 567 21.31 -21.57 5.47
C VAL A 567 19.95 -20.92 5.32
N LEU A 568 19.70 -20.25 4.19
CA LEU A 568 18.41 -19.63 3.93
C LEU A 568 17.27 -20.66 3.86
N ALA A 569 17.53 -21.88 3.37
CA ALA A 569 16.56 -22.98 3.39
C ALA A 569 16.26 -23.51 4.79
N ALA A 570 17.23 -23.48 5.70
CA ALA A 570 17.07 -23.83 7.11
C ALA A 570 16.26 -22.77 7.86
N GLU A 571 16.56 -21.50 7.66
CA GLU A 571 15.83 -20.37 8.26
C GLU A 571 14.37 -20.32 7.77
N THR A 572 14.15 -20.46 6.46
CA THR A 572 12.79 -20.48 5.87
C THR A 572 12.00 -21.76 6.24
N PHE A 573 12.62 -22.76 6.86
CA PHE A 573 11.95 -24.02 7.19
C PHE A 573 10.87 -23.83 8.26
N GLN A 574 11.17 -23.02 9.29
CA GLN A 574 10.27 -22.77 10.42
C GLN A 574 8.95 -22.13 9.97
N SER A 575 9.00 -21.12 9.08
CA SER A 575 7.81 -20.41 8.55
C SER A 575 6.91 -21.29 7.66
N VAL A 576 7.39 -22.47 7.27
CA VAL A 576 6.70 -23.36 6.32
C VAL A 576 6.08 -24.60 6.98
N ILE A 577 6.63 -25.07 8.10
CA ILE A 577 6.21 -26.33 8.73
C ILE A 577 4.74 -26.30 9.19
N GLY A 578 4.35 -25.30 9.99
CA GLY A 578 3.01 -25.25 10.63
C GLY A 578 2.68 -26.54 11.39
N ASP A 579 1.46 -27.06 11.23
CA ASP A 579 1.01 -28.30 11.91
C ASP A 579 1.69 -29.60 11.40
N ARG A 580 2.72 -29.51 10.55
CA ARG A 580 3.41 -30.67 9.95
C ARG A 580 4.81 -30.90 10.51
N GLN A 581 5.05 -30.56 11.77
CA GLN A 581 6.30 -30.82 12.49
C GLN A 581 6.79 -32.26 12.25
N ASP A 582 5.91 -33.24 12.48
CA ASP A 582 6.03 -34.66 12.11
C ASP A 582 6.71 -34.93 10.75
N ARG A 583 6.37 -34.17 9.70
CA ARG A 583 6.97 -34.32 8.36
C ARG A 583 8.31 -33.61 8.28
N GLY A 584 8.42 -32.40 8.83
CA GLY A 584 9.67 -31.64 8.89
C GLY A 584 10.75 -32.46 9.57
N GLU A 585 10.50 -32.91 10.80
CA GLU A 585 11.38 -33.77 11.57
C GLU A 585 11.79 -35.04 10.81
N LYS A 586 10.83 -35.84 10.31
CA LYS A 586 11.11 -37.09 9.58
C LYS A 586 11.94 -36.89 8.30
N ARG A 587 11.98 -35.66 7.76
CA ARG A 587 12.83 -35.26 6.65
C ARG A 587 14.21 -34.80 7.11
N THR A 588 14.26 -33.86 8.06
CA THR A 588 15.49 -33.22 8.52
C THR A 588 16.35 -34.11 9.41
N LEU A 589 15.75 -35.01 10.22
CA LEU A 589 16.46 -36.06 10.98
C LEU A 589 17.32 -36.98 10.09
N ARG A 590 16.97 -37.13 8.80
CA ARG A 590 17.80 -37.90 7.84
C ARG A 590 19.01 -37.12 7.37
N LEU A 591 18.93 -35.79 7.33
CA LEU A 591 20.01 -34.90 6.91
C LEU A 591 21.03 -34.68 8.02
N MET A 592 20.62 -34.65 9.28
CA MET A 592 21.56 -34.64 10.42
C MET A 592 22.46 -35.89 10.46
N ARG A 593 22.04 -36.99 9.81
CA ARG A 593 22.82 -38.23 9.63
C ARG A 593 23.54 -38.29 8.27
N HIS A 594 23.78 -37.16 7.62
CA HIS A 594 24.45 -37.13 6.32
C HIS A 594 25.97 -37.27 6.47
N ASN A 595 26.49 -38.46 6.15
CA ASN A 595 27.87 -38.85 6.49
C ASN A 595 28.97 -38.06 5.74
N SER A 596 28.69 -37.52 4.54
CA SER A 596 29.73 -37.00 3.64
C SER A 596 29.86 -35.48 3.57
N ASP A 597 28.90 -34.72 4.12
CA ASP A 597 28.88 -33.25 4.01
C ASP A 597 28.41 -32.64 5.33
N THR A 598 29.30 -31.85 5.95
CA THR A 598 29.07 -31.18 7.24
C THR A 598 28.05 -30.04 7.13
N GLY A 599 28.07 -29.27 6.03
CA GLY A 599 27.12 -28.16 5.82
C GLY A 599 25.67 -28.65 5.65
N VAL A 600 25.46 -29.88 5.13
CA VAL A 600 24.12 -30.51 5.14
C VAL A 600 23.68 -30.82 6.57
N ARG A 601 24.58 -31.30 7.44
CA ARG A 601 24.25 -31.57 8.84
C ARG A 601 23.98 -30.29 9.62
N GLU A 602 24.81 -29.25 9.43
CA GLU A 602 24.66 -27.94 10.07
C GLU A 602 23.34 -27.26 9.69
N ALA A 603 23.01 -27.18 8.39
CA ALA A 603 21.73 -26.63 7.94
C ALA A 603 20.52 -27.42 8.46
N ALA A 604 20.64 -28.75 8.55
CA ALA A 604 19.60 -29.59 9.13
C ALA A 604 19.44 -29.39 10.65
N SER A 605 20.55 -29.26 11.38
CA SER A 605 20.53 -28.95 12.81
C SER A 605 19.96 -27.56 13.09
N LEU A 606 20.32 -26.54 12.29
CA LEU A 606 19.76 -25.20 12.36
C LEU A 606 18.24 -25.22 12.12
N ALA A 607 17.79 -25.89 11.06
CA ALA A 607 16.37 -26.04 10.75
C ALA A 607 15.59 -26.73 11.88
N MET A 608 16.17 -27.76 12.52
CA MET A 608 15.57 -28.42 13.68
C MET A 608 15.55 -27.52 14.92
N ALA A 609 16.62 -26.80 15.21
CA ALA A 609 16.71 -25.89 16.36
C ALA A 609 15.64 -24.80 16.27
N LEU A 610 15.56 -24.11 15.12
CA LEU A 610 14.54 -23.10 14.84
C LEU A 610 13.11 -23.67 14.84
N SER A 611 12.92 -24.94 14.49
CA SER A 611 11.59 -25.58 14.53
C SER A 611 11.18 -26.10 15.92
N SER A 612 12.14 -26.26 16.84
CA SER A 612 11.92 -26.76 18.20
C SER A 612 11.59 -25.63 19.18
N THR A 613 12.09 -24.42 18.91
CA THR A 613 11.53 -23.20 19.48
C THR A 613 10.16 -22.96 18.84
N GLY A 614 9.11 -22.94 19.67
CA GLY A 614 7.76 -22.59 19.23
C GLY A 614 7.72 -21.17 18.63
N PRO A 615 6.63 -20.78 17.94
CA PRO A 615 6.55 -19.51 17.23
C PRO A 615 6.44 -18.30 18.19
N SER A 616 7.58 -17.91 18.75
CA SER A 616 7.80 -16.66 19.49
C SER A 616 9.27 -16.24 19.33
N SER A 617 9.49 -15.05 18.78
CA SER A 617 10.78 -14.31 18.69
C SER A 617 12.00 -15.06 18.14
N THR A 618 12.38 -14.77 16.90
CA THR A 618 13.57 -13.94 16.62
C THR A 618 13.72 -13.57 15.13
N SER A 619 13.91 -12.29 14.87
CA SER A 619 14.66 -11.77 13.73
C SER A 619 15.70 -10.77 14.26
N ALA A 620 16.89 -10.73 13.65
CA ALA A 620 17.96 -9.76 13.90
C ALA A 620 18.61 -9.73 15.30
N ASN A 621 19.46 -10.72 15.61
CA ASN A 621 20.91 -10.52 15.78
C ASN A 621 21.58 -11.84 16.19
N GLN A 622 22.39 -12.42 15.30
CA GLN A 622 23.20 -13.60 15.62
C GLN A 622 24.61 -13.16 16.01
N ASP A 623 24.91 -13.22 17.31
CA ASP A 623 26.28 -13.18 17.82
C ASP A 623 27.04 -14.43 17.33
N PRO A 624 28.21 -14.28 16.66
CA PRO A 624 29.04 -15.41 16.22
C PRO A 624 29.39 -16.43 17.31
N GLN A 625 29.38 -16.04 18.60
CA GLN A 625 29.67 -16.97 19.70
C GLN A 625 28.56 -18.00 19.96
N VAL A 626 27.30 -17.70 19.63
CA VAL A 626 26.19 -18.65 19.82
C VAL A 626 26.31 -19.83 18.82
N VAL A 627 26.80 -19.56 17.61
CA VAL A 627 27.07 -20.59 16.59
C VAL A 627 28.21 -21.51 17.04
N LEU A 628 29.27 -20.96 17.65
CA LEU A 628 30.38 -21.73 18.23
C LEU A 628 29.94 -22.59 19.43
N ALA A 629 29.06 -22.09 20.29
CA ALA A 629 28.53 -22.85 21.43
C ALA A 629 27.67 -24.06 20.98
N ALA A 630 26.84 -23.89 19.95
CA ALA A 630 26.07 -25.00 19.36
C ALA A 630 26.98 -26.07 18.73
N SER A 631 28.05 -25.65 18.02
CA SER A 631 29.05 -26.57 17.46
C SER A 631 29.83 -27.33 18.53
N ALA A 632 30.13 -26.70 19.68
CA ALA A 632 30.80 -27.35 20.80
C ALA A 632 29.96 -28.47 21.45
N MET A 633 28.63 -28.36 21.49
CA MET A 633 27.76 -29.44 21.96
C MET A 633 27.69 -30.62 20.98
N ALA A 634 27.83 -30.39 19.68
CA ALA A 634 27.82 -31.45 18.66
C ALA A 634 29.08 -32.33 18.65
N MET A 635 30.20 -31.85 19.23
CA MET A 635 31.47 -32.60 19.29
C MET A 635 31.53 -33.67 20.39
N LYS A 636 30.51 -33.81 21.24
CA LYS A 636 30.44 -34.82 22.32
C LYS A 636 29.67 -36.09 21.95
N TRP A 637 29.76 -36.52 20.70
CA TRP A 637 29.29 -37.83 20.25
C TRP A 637 30.48 -38.74 19.93
N GLU A 638 31.12 -39.27 20.97
CA GLU A 638 32.13 -40.33 20.83
C GLU A 638 31.49 -41.64 20.30
N ASP A 639 32.30 -42.49 19.69
CA ASP A 639 31.85 -43.60 18.84
C ASP A 639 30.90 -44.60 19.53
N PRO A 640 29.86 -45.11 18.83
CA PRO A 640 29.10 -46.24 19.32
C PRO A 640 29.95 -47.52 19.29
N PRO A 641 30.00 -48.32 20.37
CA PRO A 641 30.75 -49.57 20.39
C PRO A 641 30.17 -50.59 19.38
N PRO A 642 30.99 -51.49 18.82
CA PRO A 642 30.57 -52.37 17.74
C PRO A 642 29.45 -53.33 18.14
N CYS A 643 28.45 -53.48 17.26
CA CYS A 643 27.30 -54.35 17.46
C CYS A 643 27.71 -55.81 17.72
N ASN A 644 27.33 -56.38 18.87
CA ASN A 644 27.37 -57.81 19.13
C ASN A 644 25.93 -58.39 19.06
N PRO A 645 25.60 -59.24 18.06
CA PRO A 645 24.22 -59.66 17.84
C PRO A 645 23.88 -60.96 18.61
N LYS A 646 23.24 -60.86 19.79
CA LYS A 646 22.54 -61.99 20.45
C LYS A 646 21.58 -61.58 21.58
N LYS A 647 20.34 -62.11 21.52
CA LYS A 647 19.26 -62.12 22.57
C LYS A 647 18.65 -60.72 22.86
N ARG A 648 17.36 -60.39 22.64
CA ARG A 648 16.03 -61.06 22.66
C ARG A 648 15.39 -61.15 24.07
N ASN A 649 14.14 -60.66 24.15
CA ASN A 649 13.20 -60.55 25.31
C ASN A 649 13.48 -59.34 26.23
N TYR A 650 12.59 -58.37 26.55
CA TYR A 650 11.11 -58.22 26.66
C TYR A 650 10.55 -58.47 28.09
N ASN A 651 9.83 -57.45 28.61
CA ASN A 651 9.09 -57.34 29.90
C ASN A 651 9.86 -57.29 31.23
N GLY A 652 9.35 -56.45 32.17
CA GLY A 652 9.46 -56.70 33.61
C GLY A 652 9.61 -55.45 34.50
N ASP A 653 8.55 -55.11 35.23
CA ASP A 653 8.47 -54.07 36.27
C ASP A 653 9.65 -53.97 37.24
N TYR A 654 9.96 -52.74 37.69
CA TYR A 654 10.72 -52.50 38.93
C TYR A 654 9.88 -51.75 39.97
N ARG A 655 9.45 -52.49 41.01
CA ARG A 655 9.00 -51.90 42.28
C ARG A 655 10.21 -51.50 43.13
N LEU A 656 9.98 -50.48 43.95
CA LEU A 656 10.94 -49.86 44.86
C LEU A 656 11.54 -50.83 45.90
N SER A 657 12.82 -50.64 46.20
CA SER A 657 13.34 -50.77 47.58
C SER A 657 14.23 -49.57 47.89
N ARG A 658 13.96 -48.91 49.03
CA ARG A 658 14.59 -47.68 49.50
C ARG A 658 15.44 -48.02 50.73
N ALA A 659 16.69 -47.58 50.82
CA ALA A 659 17.41 -47.52 52.09
C ALA A 659 18.53 -46.47 52.08
N ALA A 660 18.58 -45.67 53.17
CA ALA A 660 19.67 -44.81 53.65
C ALA A 660 20.18 -43.63 52.77
N GLY A 661 20.24 -42.42 53.37
CA GLY A 661 20.93 -41.25 52.78
C GLY A 661 20.40 -39.85 53.13
N SER A 662 19.74 -39.64 54.28
CA SER A 662 18.88 -38.46 54.52
C SER A 662 19.51 -37.25 55.25
N SER A 663 20.83 -37.02 55.18
CA SER A 663 21.46 -35.83 55.79
C SER A 663 22.33 -34.98 54.86
N ALA A 664 22.91 -35.55 53.79
CA ALA A 664 23.63 -34.77 52.78
C ALA A 664 22.69 -34.07 51.77
N ALA A 665 21.52 -34.66 51.50
CA ALA A 665 20.59 -34.16 50.50
C ALA A 665 19.97 -32.79 50.84
N GLY A 666 19.78 -32.47 52.13
CA GLY A 666 19.14 -31.22 52.55
C GLY A 666 19.97 -29.96 52.27
N ALA A 667 21.29 -30.03 52.53
CA ALA A 667 22.18 -28.90 52.27
C ALA A 667 22.38 -28.64 50.76
N VAL A 668 22.48 -29.72 49.96
CA VAL A 668 22.55 -29.61 48.49
C VAL A 668 21.22 -29.11 47.92
N ALA A 669 20.08 -29.57 48.42
CA ALA A 669 18.77 -29.09 47.97
C ALA A 669 18.58 -27.59 48.26
N ALA A 670 18.97 -27.10 49.44
CA ALA A 670 18.86 -25.68 49.79
C ALA A 670 19.80 -24.78 48.96
N ALA A 671 21.02 -25.23 48.67
CA ALA A 671 21.93 -24.51 47.78
C ALA A 671 21.41 -24.46 46.34
N VAL A 672 20.89 -25.58 45.83
CA VAL A 672 20.25 -25.68 44.52
C VAL A 672 18.98 -24.82 44.46
N GLU A 673 18.14 -24.78 45.50
CA GLU A 673 16.97 -23.89 45.55
C GLU A 673 17.38 -22.41 45.49
N ALA A 674 18.39 -21.97 46.23
CA ALA A 674 18.86 -20.59 46.17
C ALA A 674 19.37 -20.22 44.77
N GLU A 675 20.20 -21.07 44.16
CA GLU A 675 20.74 -20.87 42.81
C GLU A 675 19.63 -20.91 41.73
N TRP A 676 18.61 -21.77 41.91
CA TRP A 676 17.43 -21.78 41.04
C TRP A 676 16.53 -20.56 41.22
N VAL A 677 16.37 -20.04 42.43
CA VAL A 677 15.59 -18.81 42.67
C VAL A 677 16.26 -17.62 42.02
N ASP A 678 17.58 -17.46 42.15
CA ASP A 678 18.33 -16.39 41.45
C ASP A 678 18.28 -16.56 39.93
N LEU A 679 18.43 -17.80 39.42
CA LEU A 679 18.29 -18.08 37.99
C LEU A 679 16.87 -17.77 37.48
N LEU A 680 15.84 -18.11 38.25
CA LEU A 680 14.44 -17.82 37.90
C LEU A 680 14.13 -16.32 37.99
N GLN A 681 14.68 -15.58 38.95
CA GLN A 681 14.52 -14.12 39.02
C GLN A 681 15.32 -13.38 37.95
N SER A 682 16.47 -13.92 37.54
CA SER A 682 17.26 -13.45 36.39
C SER A 682 16.48 -13.68 35.09
N LYS A 683 15.98 -14.90 34.87
CA LYS A 683 15.15 -15.23 33.71
C LYS A 683 13.80 -14.50 33.70
N ALA A 684 13.20 -14.24 34.86
CA ALA A 684 11.98 -13.44 34.96
C ALA A 684 12.25 -11.99 34.54
N ARG A 685 13.35 -11.37 35.00
CA ARG A 685 13.77 -10.04 34.56
C ARG A 685 14.05 -10.00 33.05
N GLN A 686 14.79 -10.99 32.52
CA GLN A 686 14.98 -11.11 31.07
C GLN A 686 13.66 -11.29 30.31
N LEU A 687 12.72 -12.09 30.83
CA LEU A 687 11.39 -12.27 30.23
C LEU A 687 10.55 -11.00 30.28
N THR A 688 10.62 -10.19 31.35
CA THR A 688 9.96 -8.88 31.41
C THR A 688 10.53 -7.95 30.34
N THR A 689 11.86 -7.84 30.23
CA THR A 689 12.51 -7.03 29.17
C THR A 689 12.19 -7.55 27.76
N ILE A 690 12.09 -8.86 27.56
CA ILE A 690 11.68 -9.47 26.28
C ILE A 690 10.20 -9.19 25.98
N LEU A 691 9.31 -9.21 26.99
CA LEU A 691 7.88 -8.92 26.81
C LEU A 691 7.59 -7.43 26.58
N GLU A 692 8.41 -6.54 27.14
CA GLU A 692 8.37 -5.09 26.86
C GLU A 692 8.89 -4.75 25.46
N THR A 693 9.79 -5.57 24.91
CA THR A 693 10.34 -5.40 23.54
C THR A 693 9.60 -6.22 22.47
N SER A 694 8.78 -7.21 22.82
CA SER A 694 8.03 -8.05 21.88
C SER A 694 6.66 -7.47 21.49
N GLN A 695 6.59 -6.15 21.21
CA GLN A 695 5.49 -5.62 20.40
C GLN A 695 5.63 -6.20 18.98
N PRO A 696 4.53 -6.55 18.29
CA PRO A 696 4.62 -6.86 16.86
C PRO A 696 5.14 -5.62 16.13
N GLU A 697 6.20 -5.77 15.34
CA GLU A 697 6.74 -4.70 14.48
C GLU A 697 5.59 -3.94 13.80
N PRO A 698 5.42 -2.64 14.08
CA PRO A 698 4.28 -1.89 13.59
C PRO A 698 4.26 -1.94 12.06
N PHE A 699 3.11 -2.28 11.47
CA PHE A 699 2.97 -2.38 10.02
C PHE A 699 3.19 -1.03 9.35
N VAL A 700 4.43 -0.76 8.94
CA VAL A 700 4.77 0.52 8.32
C VAL A 700 4.12 0.63 6.93
N THR A 701 3.16 1.53 6.83
CA THR A 701 2.41 1.80 5.61
C THR A 701 2.90 3.10 5.00
N VAL A 702 3.04 3.13 3.68
CA VAL A 702 3.41 4.34 2.96
C VAL A 702 2.39 4.55 1.85
N THR A 703 1.86 5.78 1.77
CA THR A 703 0.78 6.14 0.85
C THR A 703 1.17 7.41 0.10
N ALA A 704 1.22 7.33 -1.23
CA ALA A 704 1.29 8.50 -2.11
C ALA A 704 -0.11 8.82 -2.64
N ARG A 705 -0.56 10.07 -2.54
CA ARG A 705 -1.88 10.53 -3.02
C ARG A 705 -1.79 11.90 -3.68
N ASP A 706 -2.55 12.09 -4.76
CA ASP A 706 -2.85 13.44 -5.28
C ASP A 706 -3.71 14.19 -4.25
N VAL A 707 -3.43 15.48 -4.05
CA VAL A 707 -4.15 16.36 -3.09
C VAL A 707 -4.39 17.74 -3.69
N SER A 708 -5.39 18.45 -3.16
CA SER A 708 -5.60 19.87 -3.44
C SER A 708 -5.07 20.69 -2.27
N LEU A 709 -3.98 21.43 -2.48
CA LEU A 709 -3.30 22.21 -1.45
C LEU A 709 -3.62 23.70 -1.59
N ASN A 710 -3.51 24.47 -0.51
CA ASN A 710 -3.79 25.91 -0.53
C ASN A 710 -2.79 26.65 -1.44
N ALA A 711 -3.34 27.28 -2.47
CA ALA A 711 -2.61 28.05 -3.46
C ALA A 711 -2.46 29.51 -2.99
N TRP A 712 -3.57 30.23 -2.79
CA TRP A 712 -3.58 31.55 -2.17
C TRP A 712 -4.98 31.86 -1.65
N GLY A 713 -5.08 32.46 -0.46
CA GLY A 713 -6.37 32.73 0.19
C GLY A 713 -7.20 31.45 0.35
N ASN A 714 -8.33 31.36 -0.36
CA ASN A 714 -9.22 30.20 -0.38
C ASN A 714 -9.06 29.33 -1.65
N GLU A 715 -8.18 29.69 -2.58
CA GLU A 715 -7.95 28.93 -3.80
C GLU A 715 -7.05 27.72 -3.52
N THR A 716 -7.29 26.62 -4.22
CA THR A 716 -6.50 25.39 -4.12
C THR A 716 -5.93 25.00 -5.47
N ALA A 717 -4.77 24.37 -5.46
CA ALA A 717 -4.13 23.85 -6.67
C ALA A 717 -3.62 22.41 -6.47
N PRO A 718 -3.43 21.64 -7.56
CA PRO A 718 -2.98 20.27 -7.46
C PRO A 718 -1.56 20.16 -6.87
N GLY A 719 -1.43 19.25 -5.91
CA GLY A 719 -0.19 18.84 -5.27
C GLY A 719 -0.18 17.33 -5.02
N VAL A 720 0.82 16.89 -4.27
CA VAL A 720 1.02 15.50 -3.87
C VAL A 720 1.29 15.44 -2.36
N ALA A 721 0.71 14.46 -1.69
CA ALA A 721 1.04 14.11 -0.32
C ALA A 721 1.66 12.70 -0.28
N LEU A 722 2.73 12.57 0.50
CA LEU A 722 3.38 11.31 0.80
C LEU A 722 3.36 11.12 2.32
N GLU A 723 2.75 10.03 2.75
CA GLU A 723 2.41 9.75 4.14
C GLU A 723 3.04 8.41 4.57
N LEU A 724 3.70 8.41 5.72
CA LEU A 724 4.46 7.30 6.30
C LEU A 724 3.91 7.02 7.70
N VAL A 725 3.19 5.91 7.86
CA VAL A 725 2.44 5.55 9.08
C VAL A 725 3.05 4.31 9.72
N SER A 726 3.35 4.37 11.00
CA SER A 726 3.85 3.27 11.83
C SER A 726 3.15 3.29 13.19
N GLY A 727 2.23 2.35 13.43
CA GLY A 727 1.42 2.32 14.64
C GLY A 727 0.61 3.63 14.82
N PRO A 728 0.72 4.34 15.95
CA PRO A 728 0.05 5.62 16.16
C PRO A 728 0.76 6.80 15.47
N THR A 729 1.98 6.60 14.94
CA THR A 729 2.82 7.67 14.38
C THR A 729 2.56 7.84 12.89
N ALA A 730 2.21 9.04 12.45
CA ALA A 730 2.09 9.39 11.03
C ALA A 730 2.99 10.59 10.70
N ILE A 731 3.85 10.44 9.70
CA ILE A 731 4.67 11.52 9.14
C ILE A 731 4.19 11.82 7.72
N THR A 732 3.78 13.07 7.46
CA THR A 732 3.20 13.47 6.17
C THR A 732 3.95 14.67 5.59
N MET A 733 4.36 14.54 4.33
CA MET A 733 4.92 15.61 3.51
C MET A 733 3.96 15.98 2.39
N GLU A 734 3.72 17.28 2.17
CA GLU A 734 2.82 17.79 1.13
C GLU A 734 3.53 18.82 0.24
N ALA A 735 3.46 18.64 -1.08
CA ALA A 735 4.12 19.51 -2.05
C ALA A 735 3.19 19.99 -3.18
N ILE A 736 3.27 21.28 -3.51
CA ILE A 736 2.39 21.95 -4.49
C ILE A 736 3.10 22.24 -5.81
N LYS A 737 2.42 22.02 -6.94
CA LYS A 737 3.06 22.11 -8.26
C LYS A 737 3.34 23.53 -8.75
N ILE A 738 2.53 24.50 -8.33
CA ILE A 738 2.48 25.86 -8.93
C ILE A 738 3.37 26.90 -8.24
N LYS A 739 4.10 26.51 -7.18
CA LYS A 739 5.02 27.36 -6.42
C LYS A 739 6.43 26.78 -6.44
N GLY A 740 7.02 26.56 -7.61
CA GLY A 740 8.39 26.03 -7.68
C GLY A 740 8.59 24.61 -7.11
N GLY A 741 7.51 23.83 -6.94
CA GLY A 741 7.58 22.54 -6.23
C GLY A 741 7.77 22.66 -4.71
N LEU A 742 7.28 23.76 -4.10
CA LEU A 742 7.31 24.03 -2.67
C LEU A 742 6.72 22.86 -1.86
N ILE A 743 7.46 22.35 -0.87
CA ILE A 743 6.88 21.50 0.18
C ILE A 743 6.24 22.45 1.19
N GLN A 744 4.91 22.47 1.28
CA GLN A 744 4.16 23.39 2.15
C GLN A 744 3.98 22.85 3.57
N SER A 745 4.01 21.53 3.74
CA SER A 745 3.83 20.87 5.02
C SER A 745 4.80 19.71 5.18
N PHE A 746 5.40 19.62 6.37
CA PHE A 746 6.08 18.44 6.86
C PHE A 746 5.68 18.25 8.32
N SER A 747 4.89 17.21 8.58
CA SER A 747 4.12 17.09 9.81
C SER A 747 4.29 15.74 10.48
N LEU A 748 4.26 15.74 11.81
CA LEU A 748 4.21 14.56 12.66
C LEU A 748 2.88 14.59 13.40
N ASN A 749 2.06 13.55 13.26
CA ASN A 749 0.74 13.45 13.90
C ASN A 749 -0.13 14.72 13.69
N ASN A 750 -0.14 15.21 12.44
CA ASN A 750 -0.79 16.46 11.99
C ASN A 750 -0.23 17.79 12.56
N ARG A 751 0.88 17.79 13.32
CA ARG A 751 1.61 19.00 13.69
C ARG A 751 2.69 19.30 12.65
N ASN A 752 2.51 20.34 11.84
CA ASN A 752 3.48 20.82 10.84
C ASN A 752 4.63 21.59 11.52
N ILE A 753 5.87 21.34 11.11
CA ILE A 753 7.06 22.09 11.60
C ILE A 753 7.48 23.23 10.67
N LEU A 754 7.03 23.21 9.41
CA LEU A 754 7.30 24.29 8.46
C LEU A 754 6.40 25.49 8.71
N LEU A 755 6.88 26.66 8.32
CA LEU A 755 6.09 27.90 8.31
C LEU A 755 4.91 27.74 7.35
N GLN A 756 3.71 28.03 7.83
CA GLN A 756 2.48 27.94 7.04
C GLN A 756 1.48 29.02 7.50
N ARG A 757 1.70 30.28 7.08
CA ARG A 757 0.83 31.42 7.43
C ARG A 757 -0.47 31.40 6.61
N PRO A 758 -1.56 32.06 7.07
CA PRO A 758 -2.83 32.10 6.33
C PRO A 758 -2.73 32.70 4.92
N HIS A 759 -1.78 33.63 4.72
CA HIS A 759 -1.47 34.23 3.43
C HIS A 759 -0.43 33.38 2.68
N MET A 760 -0.90 32.24 2.17
CA MET A 760 -0.07 31.25 1.47
C MET A 760 0.56 31.73 0.14
N ASP A 761 0.29 32.96 -0.31
CA ASP A 761 0.93 33.55 -1.50
C ASP A 761 2.40 33.98 -1.27
N GLN A 762 2.94 33.73 -0.07
CA GLN A 762 4.35 33.86 0.28
C GLN A 762 5.10 32.51 0.13
N MET A 763 6.43 32.54 0.27
CA MET A 763 7.32 31.37 0.10
C MET A 763 7.32 30.39 1.28
N ASP A 764 6.18 30.24 1.95
CA ASP A 764 5.99 29.49 3.19
C ASP A 764 6.14 27.98 2.96
N GLY A 765 7.18 27.39 3.56
CA GLY A 765 7.54 25.99 3.38
C GLY A 765 8.99 25.82 2.94
N ASN A 766 9.25 24.83 2.08
CA ASN A 766 10.58 24.50 1.55
C ASN A 766 10.69 24.58 0.03
N ILE A 767 11.66 25.37 -0.44
CA ILE A 767 11.98 25.59 -1.85
C ILE A 767 13.41 25.12 -2.17
N PHE A 768 13.69 24.92 -3.46
CA PHE A 768 14.99 24.52 -3.97
C PHE A 768 15.45 25.48 -5.06
N TRP A 769 16.61 26.10 -4.86
CA TRP A 769 17.21 27.04 -5.80
C TRP A 769 18.63 26.57 -6.22
N PRO A 770 19.12 27.02 -7.38
CA PRO A 770 20.52 26.82 -7.77
C PRO A 770 21.40 27.97 -7.24
N GLY A 771 22.43 27.65 -6.46
CA GLY A 771 23.41 28.59 -5.89
C GLY A 771 24.66 28.81 -6.78
N PRO A 772 25.30 29.99 -6.74
CA PRO A 772 25.00 31.10 -5.82
C PRO A 772 23.88 32.03 -6.30
N GLN A 773 23.24 32.72 -5.36
CA GLN A 773 22.24 33.76 -5.63
C GLN A 773 22.78 34.86 -6.55
N SER A 774 24.06 35.20 -6.39
CA SER A 774 24.74 36.28 -7.14
C SER A 774 24.71 36.12 -8.67
N LYS A 775 24.38 34.93 -9.19
CA LYS A 775 24.20 34.70 -10.64
C LYS A 775 22.82 35.09 -11.20
N TRP A 776 21.81 35.23 -10.36
CA TRP A 776 20.44 35.56 -10.77
C TRP A 776 19.82 36.73 -10.00
N GLY A 777 20.42 37.14 -8.88
CA GLY A 777 20.04 38.34 -8.14
C GLY A 777 18.77 38.14 -7.30
N TRP A 778 17.80 39.04 -7.46
CA TRP A 778 16.47 38.91 -6.85
C TRP A 778 15.44 39.63 -7.74
N PRO A 779 14.25 39.05 -8.01
CA PRO A 779 13.75 37.74 -7.55
C PRO A 779 14.39 36.54 -8.28
N PRO A 780 14.20 35.30 -7.79
CA PRO A 780 14.56 34.09 -8.53
C PRO A 780 13.85 33.98 -9.88
N PRO A 781 14.42 33.22 -10.85
CA PRO A 781 13.78 33.00 -12.14
C PRO A 781 12.41 32.32 -11.97
N LYS A 782 11.36 32.91 -12.56
CA LYS A 782 9.95 32.42 -12.45
C LYS A 782 9.78 30.92 -12.80
N ALA A 783 10.59 30.40 -13.72
CA ALA A 783 10.58 28.98 -14.09
C ALA A 783 10.97 28.05 -12.92
N ILE A 784 11.79 28.54 -11.98
CA ILE A 784 12.28 27.84 -10.79
C ILE A 784 11.43 28.20 -9.57
N ASP A 785 11.12 29.48 -9.36
CA ASP A 785 10.21 29.90 -8.29
C ASP A 785 9.34 31.10 -8.72
N PRO A 786 8.05 30.87 -9.03
CA PRO A 786 7.12 31.94 -9.36
C PRO A 786 6.63 32.71 -8.13
N THR A 787 6.90 32.24 -6.90
CA THR A 787 6.25 32.75 -5.68
C THR A 787 6.57 34.22 -5.39
N PRO A 788 7.83 34.72 -5.49
CA PRO A 788 8.13 36.14 -5.32
C PRO A 788 7.43 37.06 -6.34
N SER A 789 7.16 36.56 -7.55
CA SER A 789 6.42 37.28 -8.59
C SER A 789 4.89 37.13 -8.47
N LYS A 790 4.41 36.21 -7.62
CA LYS A 790 3.02 35.78 -7.47
C LYS A 790 2.35 35.28 -8.76
N ASP A 791 3.14 34.93 -9.77
CA ASP A 791 2.67 34.49 -11.08
C ASP A 791 2.63 32.95 -11.17
N PHE A 792 1.65 32.37 -10.48
CA PHE A 792 1.44 30.94 -10.33
C PHE A 792 0.94 30.21 -11.60
N THR A 793 1.03 30.85 -12.78
CA THR A 793 0.72 30.22 -14.08
C THR A 793 1.67 29.07 -14.44
N THR A 794 2.85 29.03 -13.80
CA THR A 794 3.91 28.07 -14.06
C THR A 794 3.80 26.88 -13.11
N ALA A 795 3.50 25.69 -13.64
CA ALA A 795 3.37 24.45 -12.87
C ALA A 795 4.53 23.49 -13.16
N TYR A 796 5.09 22.90 -12.10
CA TYR A 796 6.03 21.80 -12.19
C TYR A 796 5.36 20.54 -12.75
N ALA A 797 6.10 19.78 -13.55
CA ALA A 797 5.72 18.43 -13.95
C ALA A 797 5.78 17.53 -12.72
N LEU A 798 4.72 16.75 -12.49
CA LEU A 798 4.60 15.80 -11.38
C LEU A 798 4.50 14.37 -11.93
N GLU A 799 5.45 13.53 -11.54
CA GLU A 799 5.40 12.08 -11.72
C GLU A 799 5.31 11.40 -10.35
N ILE A 800 4.35 10.48 -10.19
CA ILE A 800 4.19 9.68 -8.98
C ILE A 800 4.45 8.22 -9.36
N ASP A 801 5.38 7.58 -8.66
CA ASP A 801 5.61 6.14 -8.72
C ASP A 801 4.95 5.49 -7.50
N PHE A 802 3.79 4.87 -7.73
CA PHE A 802 3.04 4.15 -6.71
C PHE A 802 3.70 2.80 -6.31
N MET A 803 4.64 2.28 -7.11
CA MET A 803 5.36 1.03 -6.80
C MET A 803 6.51 1.30 -5.82
N THR A 804 7.29 2.36 -6.05
CA THR A 804 8.36 2.80 -5.13
C THR A 804 7.87 3.77 -4.07
N ARG A 805 6.59 4.18 -4.14
CA ARG A 805 5.92 5.10 -3.22
C ARG A 805 6.69 6.42 -3.06
N SER A 806 6.97 7.03 -4.21
CA SER A 806 7.79 8.24 -4.35
C SER A 806 7.20 9.17 -5.41
N PHE A 807 7.56 10.45 -5.38
CA PHE A 807 7.21 11.41 -6.44
C PHE A 807 8.42 12.21 -6.92
N GLU A 808 8.39 12.68 -8.16
CA GLU A 808 9.31 13.67 -8.70
C GLU A 808 8.54 14.90 -9.18
N LEU A 809 8.98 16.07 -8.71
CA LEU A 809 8.56 17.38 -9.17
C LEU A 809 9.70 17.99 -10.00
N ARG A 810 9.44 18.37 -11.25
CA ARG A 810 10.43 18.95 -12.17
C ARG A 810 9.98 20.31 -12.70
N SER A 811 10.88 21.29 -12.66
CA SER A 811 10.64 22.63 -13.17
C SER A 811 10.55 22.66 -14.70
N PRO A 812 9.87 23.66 -15.27
CA PRO A 812 10.16 24.13 -16.62
C PRO A 812 11.62 24.58 -16.77
N VAL A 813 12.07 24.73 -18.01
CA VAL A 813 13.41 25.24 -18.30
C VAL A 813 13.45 26.75 -18.07
N TRP A 814 14.44 27.20 -17.29
CA TRP A 814 14.91 28.58 -17.27
C TRP A 814 15.78 28.80 -18.51
N GLU A 815 15.16 29.36 -19.55
CA GLU A 815 15.72 29.47 -20.91
C GLU A 815 17.09 30.15 -20.95
N GLU A 816 17.30 31.21 -20.15
CA GLU A 816 18.53 32.03 -20.15
C GLU A 816 19.79 31.25 -19.75
N GLN A 817 19.63 30.16 -18.96
CA GLN A 817 20.71 29.27 -18.55
C GLN A 817 20.54 27.84 -19.09
N ASN A 818 19.50 27.60 -19.88
CA ASN A 818 19.05 26.27 -20.32
C ASN A 818 19.00 25.26 -19.15
N LEU A 819 18.48 25.70 -18.00
CA LEU A 819 18.57 24.98 -16.72
C LEU A 819 17.17 24.60 -16.21
N SER A 820 17.01 23.38 -15.70
CA SER A 820 15.83 22.98 -14.92
C SER A 820 16.24 22.28 -13.63
N VAL A 821 15.36 22.31 -12.63
CA VAL A 821 15.58 21.64 -11.35
C VAL A 821 14.56 20.52 -11.12
N SER A 822 14.92 19.53 -10.31
CA SER A 822 14.04 18.48 -9.86
C SER A 822 14.14 18.27 -8.35
N LYS A 823 13.01 17.92 -7.73
CA LYS A 823 12.89 17.45 -6.34
C LYS A 823 12.20 16.09 -6.39
N LYS A 824 12.94 15.01 -6.13
CA LYS A 824 12.39 13.66 -6.03
C LYS A 824 12.35 13.23 -4.56
N VAL A 825 11.16 12.91 -4.06
CA VAL A 825 10.91 12.52 -2.68
C VAL A 825 10.55 11.05 -2.61
N SER A 826 11.23 10.33 -1.73
CA SER A 826 10.96 8.93 -1.34
C SER A 826 11.08 8.79 0.18
N VAL A 827 10.91 7.59 0.73
CA VAL A 827 10.97 7.35 2.17
C VAL A 827 11.94 6.22 2.53
N ASP A 828 12.65 6.37 3.65
CA ASP A 828 13.27 5.25 4.35
C ASP A 828 12.30 4.78 5.43
N VAL A 829 11.73 3.59 5.20
CA VAL A 829 10.80 2.92 6.11
C VAL A 829 11.46 2.50 7.42
N SER A 830 12.76 2.15 7.39
CA SER A 830 13.49 1.70 8.58
C SER A 830 13.85 2.85 9.51
N ARG A 831 14.13 4.02 8.94
CA ARG A 831 14.52 5.24 9.68
C ARG A 831 13.39 6.23 9.88
N MET A 832 12.15 5.88 9.48
CA MET A 832 10.98 6.76 9.55
C MET A 832 11.30 8.19 9.05
N SER A 833 11.87 8.27 7.84
CA SER A 833 12.42 9.50 7.26
C SER A 833 12.07 9.67 5.78
N PHE A 834 12.23 10.89 5.28
CA PHE A 834 11.99 11.25 3.89
C PHE A 834 13.32 11.57 3.19
N LEU A 835 13.60 10.86 2.09
CA LEU A 835 14.80 11.05 1.27
C LEU A 835 14.45 11.98 0.10
N ILE A 836 15.09 13.14 0.04
CA ILE A 836 14.89 14.14 -1.00
C ILE A 836 16.15 14.19 -1.88
N ASP A 837 16.01 13.70 -3.11
CA ASP A 837 17.00 13.83 -4.18
C ASP A 837 16.72 15.11 -4.97
N TYR A 838 17.53 16.14 -4.73
CA TYR A 838 17.56 17.35 -5.52
C TYR A 838 18.42 17.16 -6.77
N GLY A 839 18.00 17.73 -7.89
CA GLY A 839 18.70 17.62 -9.17
C GLY A 839 18.78 18.94 -9.91
N ILE A 840 19.96 19.28 -10.44
CA ILE A 840 20.16 20.40 -11.37
C ILE A 840 20.49 19.82 -12.74
N HIS A 841 19.69 20.16 -13.76
CA HIS A 841 19.77 19.65 -15.12
C HIS A 841 20.06 20.80 -16.05
N VAL A 842 21.14 20.71 -16.84
CA VAL A 842 21.51 21.71 -17.86
C VAL A 842 21.38 21.07 -19.25
N GLY A 843 20.87 21.84 -20.22
CA GLY A 843 20.83 21.48 -21.64
C GLY A 843 21.87 22.23 -22.49
N GLY A 844 21.97 21.87 -23.77
CA GLY A 844 22.95 22.44 -24.70
C GLY A 844 24.32 21.79 -24.56
N ASP A 845 25.39 22.51 -24.89
CA ASP A 845 26.79 22.01 -24.85
C ASP A 845 27.68 22.74 -23.81
N THR A 846 27.15 23.78 -23.17
CA THR A 846 27.92 24.68 -22.29
C THR A 846 28.00 24.13 -20.87
N LYS A 847 29.22 23.97 -20.34
CA LYS A 847 29.42 23.62 -18.92
C LYS A 847 29.15 24.83 -18.04
N ILE A 848 28.36 24.66 -16.98
CA ILE A 848 28.08 25.71 -15.99
C ILE A 848 28.26 25.13 -14.59
N LYS A 849 28.81 25.92 -13.66
CA LYS A 849 28.92 25.53 -12.24
C LYS A 849 27.71 26.00 -11.44
N TRP A 850 27.14 25.12 -10.63
CA TRP A 850 26.04 25.42 -9.71
C TRP A 850 26.18 24.58 -8.44
N ALA A 851 25.65 25.09 -7.33
CA ALA A 851 25.43 24.35 -6.11
C ALA A 851 23.92 24.08 -5.94
N PRO A 852 23.51 22.92 -5.42
CA PRO A 852 22.14 22.69 -4.99
C PRO A 852 21.92 23.35 -3.61
N TRP A 853 20.89 24.18 -3.48
CA TRP A 853 20.60 24.95 -2.27
C TRP A 853 19.14 24.73 -1.82
N GLU A 854 18.99 24.19 -0.62
CA GLU A 854 17.69 23.95 0.02
C GLU A 854 17.40 25.03 1.06
N ILE A 855 16.21 25.64 0.98
CA ILE A 855 15.74 26.67 1.91
C ILE A 855 14.43 26.18 2.53
N SER A 856 14.42 25.95 3.84
CA SER A 856 13.19 25.65 4.59
C SER A 856 12.87 26.79 5.55
N ARG A 857 11.62 27.26 5.52
CA ARG A 857 11.12 28.26 6.47
C ARG A 857 10.41 27.56 7.61
N VAL A 858 10.77 27.90 8.84
CA VAL A 858 10.20 27.35 10.07
C VAL A 858 9.54 28.46 10.90
N GLN A 859 8.67 28.06 11.81
CA GLN A 859 7.94 28.98 12.70
C GLN A 859 8.90 29.80 13.58
N PRO A 860 8.50 31.02 13.99
CA PRO A 860 9.32 31.85 14.87
C PRO A 860 9.39 31.30 16.31
N TYR A 861 10.29 31.86 17.12
CA TYR A 861 10.56 31.52 18.52
C TYR A 861 11.14 30.11 18.75
N GLY A 862 11.53 29.41 17.70
CA GLY A 862 12.24 28.13 17.77
C GLY A 862 13.76 28.27 18.00
N LEU A 863 14.41 27.12 18.13
CA LEU A 863 15.86 26.98 18.32
C LEU A 863 16.46 26.21 17.14
N THR A 864 17.29 26.87 16.33
CA THR A 864 18.07 26.26 15.24
C THR A 864 19.49 25.96 15.72
N PHE A 865 20.06 24.80 15.37
CA PHE A 865 21.40 24.43 15.79
C PHE A 865 22.10 23.44 14.84
N PHE A 866 23.43 23.47 14.82
CA PHE A 866 24.29 22.65 13.95
C PHE A 866 25.72 22.55 14.49
N LYS A 867 26.52 21.57 14.03
CA LYS A 867 27.92 21.43 14.45
C LYS A 867 28.80 22.57 13.92
N THR A 868 29.57 23.20 14.81
CA THR A 868 30.36 24.39 14.47
C THR A 868 31.51 24.03 13.53
N GLY A 869 31.48 24.53 12.30
CA GLY A 869 32.63 24.49 11.38
C GLY A 869 33.69 25.56 11.67
N SER A 870 34.74 25.57 10.83
CA SER A 870 35.90 26.47 11.00
C SER A 870 35.70 27.91 10.51
N GLU A 871 34.65 28.15 9.73
CA GLU A 871 34.34 29.42 9.06
C GLU A 871 32.90 29.84 9.31
N GLN A 872 32.71 31.10 9.73
CA GLN A 872 31.41 31.75 9.90
C GLN A 872 31.52 33.24 9.55
N THR A 873 30.47 33.81 8.96
CA THR A 873 30.36 35.25 8.63
C THR A 873 28.89 35.65 8.49
N SER A 874 28.55 36.94 8.61
CA SER A 874 27.24 37.48 8.18
C SER A 874 27.30 38.17 6.81
N GLY A 875 28.46 38.18 6.15
CA GLY A 875 28.67 38.90 4.90
C GLY A 875 28.43 40.40 5.09
N THR A 876 27.48 40.97 4.34
CA THR A 876 27.04 42.36 4.49
C THR A 876 25.81 42.53 5.40
N TRP A 877 25.27 41.45 5.95
CA TRP A 877 24.08 41.48 6.82
C TRP A 877 24.46 41.71 8.29
N PRO A 878 23.52 42.20 9.12
CA PRO A 878 23.65 42.14 10.58
C PRO A 878 23.89 40.69 11.03
N SER A 879 24.80 40.50 11.98
CA SER A 879 25.11 39.17 12.52
C SER A 879 24.05 38.70 13.51
N LEU A 880 23.73 37.41 13.49
CA LEU A 880 22.81 36.78 14.43
C LEU A 880 23.40 36.68 15.86
N ASP A 881 22.55 36.70 16.88
CA ASP A 881 22.94 36.52 18.29
C ASP A 881 23.16 35.03 18.63
N LEU A 882 24.23 34.47 18.08
CA LEU A 882 24.60 33.06 18.22
C LEU A 882 25.15 32.73 19.61
N LYS A 883 24.85 31.53 20.09
CA LYS A 883 25.50 30.93 21.27
C LYS A 883 26.35 29.74 20.81
N HIS A 884 27.57 29.63 21.33
CA HIS A 884 28.47 28.51 21.04
C HIS A 884 28.67 27.70 22.33
N ARG A 885 28.28 26.41 22.29
CA ARG A 885 28.35 25.49 23.44
C ARG A 885 28.67 24.09 22.92
N ASP A 886 29.60 23.39 23.58
CA ASP A 886 29.97 22.00 23.33
C ASP A 886 30.18 21.64 21.84
N GLY A 887 30.84 22.54 21.09
CA GLY A 887 31.13 22.35 19.65
C GLY A 887 29.95 22.64 18.71
N VAL A 888 28.80 23.09 19.22
CA VAL A 888 27.58 23.37 18.46
C VAL A 888 27.28 24.87 18.44
N THR A 889 26.88 25.38 17.28
CA THR A 889 26.33 26.74 17.11
C THR A 889 24.82 26.67 17.28
N TRP A 890 24.29 27.57 18.11
CA TRP A 890 22.88 27.65 18.46
C TRP A 890 22.35 29.04 18.14
N PHE A 891 21.24 29.10 17.43
CA PHE A 891 20.47 30.31 17.17
C PHE A 891 19.08 30.20 17.82
N PRO A 892 18.91 30.71 19.05
CA PRO A 892 17.60 30.92 19.65
C PRO A 892 16.97 32.18 19.03
N GLN A 893 15.95 32.02 18.20
CA GLN A 893 15.30 33.18 17.59
C GLN A 893 14.44 33.93 18.62
N VAL A 894 14.51 35.25 18.61
CA VAL A 894 13.75 36.13 19.51
C VAL A 894 13.09 37.20 18.64
N GLY A 895 11.77 37.09 18.42
CA GLY A 895 11.01 37.82 17.39
C GLY A 895 10.98 39.36 17.48
N ASP A 896 11.59 39.95 18.50
CA ASP A 896 11.71 41.41 18.68
C ASP A 896 13.04 42.00 18.17
N LYS A 897 13.91 41.18 17.57
CA LYS A 897 15.20 41.64 17.03
C LYS A 897 15.11 42.03 15.55
N ALA A 898 16.02 42.91 15.12
CA ALA A 898 16.22 43.21 13.71
C ALA A 898 16.73 41.97 12.95
N SER A 899 16.34 41.83 11.69
CA SER A 899 16.78 40.73 10.83
C SER A 899 18.31 40.66 10.70
N GLY A 900 18.81 39.46 10.51
CA GLY A 900 20.24 39.19 10.34
C GLY A 900 20.46 37.89 9.58
N LYS A 901 21.71 37.64 9.18
CA LYS A 901 22.09 36.42 8.46
C LYS A 901 23.36 35.81 9.02
N LEU A 902 23.45 34.49 8.92
CA LEU A 902 24.65 33.70 9.12
C LEU A 902 24.93 32.90 7.86
N PHE A 903 26.19 32.88 7.45
CA PHE A 903 26.80 31.88 6.58
C PHE A 903 27.78 31.09 7.43
N ALA A 904 27.70 29.77 7.43
CA ALA A 904 28.55 28.91 8.25
C ALA A 904 28.99 27.65 7.51
N SER A 905 30.23 27.25 7.77
CA SER A 905 30.67 25.87 7.57
C SER A 905 30.20 25.00 8.74
N THR A 906 30.18 23.69 8.52
CA THR A 906 29.86 22.65 9.50
C THR A 906 30.99 21.62 9.55
N VAL A 907 30.88 20.63 10.43
CA VAL A 907 31.73 19.42 10.46
C VAL A 907 30.85 18.17 10.42
N PRO A 908 31.38 17.00 10.03
CA PRO A 908 30.62 15.76 10.09
C PRO A 908 30.06 15.42 11.49
N SER A 909 28.96 14.67 11.53
CA SER A 909 28.29 14.19 12.74
C SER A 909 29.22 13.33 13.58
N LEU A 910 30.00 12.45 12.95
CA LEU A 910 31.00 11.60 13.59
C LEU A 910 32.32 11.65 12.80
N PRO A 911 33.50 11.43 13.43
CA PRO A 911 34.79 11.42 12.73
C PRO A 911 34.90 10.38 11.60
N SER A 912 34.05 9.37 11.60
CA SER A 912 33.93 8.31 10.59
C SER A 912 32.78 8.51 9.60
N SER A 913 32.03 9.60 9.72
CA SER A 913 30.88 9.92 8.85
C SER A 913 31.27 11.00 7.84
N GLU A 914 30.64 10.95 6.66
CA GLU A 914 30.66 12.06 5.69
C GLU A 914 29.40 12.95 5.81
N MET A 915 28.43 12.56 6.66
CA MET A 915 27.21 13.31 6.90
C MET A 915 27.41 14.40 7.95
N SER A 916 26.75 15.53 7.77
CA SER A 916 26.51 16.59 8.74
C SER A 916 24.99 16.75 8.94
N TRP A 917 24.60 17.53 9.94
CA TRP A 917 23.20 17.88 10.17
C TRP A 917 22.97 19.35 10.46
N LEU A 918 21.73 19.79 10.18
CA LEU A 918 21.14 21.05 10.60
C LEU A 918 19.80 20.70 11.26
N ALA A 919 19.59 21.17 12.47
CA ALA A 919 18.42 20.84 13.28
C ALA A 919 17.66 22.09 13.72
N HIS A 920 16.34 21.94 13.92
CA HIS A 920 15.46 22.96 14.45
C HIS A 920 14.41 22.35 15.38
N THR A 921 14.03 23.09 16.43
CA THR A 921 12.91 22.71 17.31
C THR A 921 12.01 23.90 17.64
N ASP A 922 10.69 23.66 17.62
CA ASP A 922 9.64 24.57 18.10
C ASP A 922 9.31 24.35 19.60
N GLY A 923 10.11 23.53 20.30
CA GLY A 923 9.89 23.13 21.68
C GLY A 923 8.98 21.91 21.88
N ALA A 924 8.42 21.33 20.81
CA ALA A 924 7.63 20.08 20.87
C ALA A 924 8.07 19.05 19.82
N LEU A 925 8.53 19.49 18.65
CA LEU A 925 9.10 18.68 17.60
C LEU A 925 10.59 18.95 17.43
N LEU A 926 11.33 17.94 17.01
CA LEU A 926 12.71 18.04 16.55
C LEU A 926 12.73 17.68 15.06
N PHE A 927 13.04 18.67 14.22
CA PHE A 927 13.28 18.51 12.79
C PHE A 927 14.79 18.47 12.55
N VAL A 928 15.28 17.37 11.95
CA VAL A 928 16.69 17.19 11.61
C VAL A 928 16.82 16.94 10.11
N LYS A 929 17.75 17.65 9.47
CA LYS A 929 18.16 17.41 8.10
C LYS A 929 19.56 16.81 8.10
N CYS A 930 19.74 15.60 7.57
CA CYS A 930 21.06 15.01 7.32
C CYS A 930 21.49 15.25 5.86
N PHE A 931 22.75 15.62 5.63
CA PHE A 931 23.30 15.89 4.30
C PHE A 931 24.83 15.71 4.30
N HIS A 932 25.44 15.44 3.14
CA HIS A 932 26.90 15.31 3.06
C HIS A 932 27.61 16.63 3.39
N HIS A 933 28.61 16.59 4.27
CA HIS A 933 29.53 17.68 4.53
C HIS A 933 30.37 17.98 3.28
N ILE A 934 30.51 19.26 2.91
CA ILE A 934 31.31 19.67 1.74
C ILE A 934 32.67 20.24 2.15
N PRO A 935 33.78 19.85 1.50
CA PRO A 935 35.11 20.37 1.83
C PRO A 935 35.21 21.90 1.71
N LYS A 936 36.11 22.50 2.49
CA LYS A 936 36.48 23.92 2.35
C LYS A 936 36.97 24.21 0.92
N GLY A 937 36.48 25.30 0.34
CA GLY A 937 36.76 25.71 -1.04
C GLY A 937 35.81 25.12 -2.09
N THR A 938 34.82 24.31 -1.69
CA THR A 938 33.77 23.77 -2.59
C THR A 938 32.40 24.41 -2.39
N GLN A 939 32.31 25.44 -1.55
CA GLN A 939 31.11 26.26 -1.34
C GLN A 939 30.84 27.14 -2.57
N ALA A 940 29.59 27.60 -2.72
CA ALA A 940 29.23 28.56 -3.76
C ALA A 940 29.87 29.95 -3.47
N PRO A 941 30.26 30.72 -4.50
CA PRO A 941 30.93 32.02 -4.29
C PRO A 941 30.11 33.02 -3.46
N GLY A 942 30.64 33.40 -2.29
CA GLY A 942 30.02 34.33 -1.36
C GLY A 942 29.13 33.68 -0.30
N GLU A 943 28.98 32.35 -0.35
CA GLU A 943 28.06 31.55 0.44
C GLU A 943 28.82 30.47 1.23
N LEU A 944 28.16 29.78 2.17
CA LEU A 944 28.75 28.67 2.92
C LEU A 944 27.75 27.51 3.02
N GLN A 945 28.15 26.37 3.60
CA GLN A 945 27.32 25.15 3.57
C GLN A 945 25.99 25.29 4.32
N ILE A 946 25.96 26.03 5.42
CA ILE A 946 24.74 26.32 6.20
C ILE A 946 24.49 27.81 6.11
N GLU A 947 23.24 28.19 5.89
CA GLU A 947 22.79 29.56 6.03
C GLU A 947 21.59 29.62 6.98
N ILE A 948 21.54 30.68 7.78
CA ILE A 948 20.39 31.00 8.64
C ILE A 948 20.05 32.45 8.43
N TYR A 949 18.84 32.73 7.98
CA TYR A 949 18.28 34.09 7.91
C TYR A 949 17.17 34.25 8.95
N ASP A 950 17.26 35.31 9.75
CA ASP A 950 16.19 35.71 10.68
C ASP A 950 15.23 36.67 9.96
N GLY A 951 14.07 36.15 9.56
CA GLY A 951 13.00 36.92 8.94
C GLY A 951 12.13 37.70 9.92
N THR A 952 12.50 37.73 11.21
CA THR A 952 11.76 38.22 12.38
C THR A 952 10.49 37.44 12.70
N ASP A 953 9.57 37.23 11.75
CA ASP A 953 8.37 36.39 11.92
C ASP A 953 8.55 34.94 11.41
N TYR A 954 9.76 34.57 10.98
CA TYR A 954 10.18 33.21 10.63
C TYR A 954 11.70 33.08 10.65
N VAL A 955 12.20 31.85 10.56
CA VAL A 955 13.63 31.56 10.33
C VAL A 955 13.78 30.76 9.04
N GLU A 956 14.73 31.13 8.19
CA GLU A 956 15.21 30.26 7.11
C GLU A 956 16.30 29.36 7.68
N VAL A 957 16.10 28.05 7.58
CA VAL A 957 17.09 27.03 7.95
C VAL A 957 17.55 26.35 6.66
N GLU A 958 18.72 26.76 6.20
CA GLU A 958 19.18 26.54 4.83
C GLU A 958 20.47 25.72 4.80
N GLN A 959 20.64 24.92 3.76
CA GLN A 959 21.89 24.22 3.53
C GLN A 959 22.17 23.97 2.04
N GLN A 960 23.44 23.86 1.69
CA GLN A 960 23.93 23.71 0.32
C GLN A 960 24.77 22.44 0.13
N GLY A 961 24.75 21.91 -1.10
CA GLY A 961 25.74 20.96 -1.60
C GLY A 961 26.94 21.66 -2.26
N ALA A 962 27.81 20.88 -2.91
CA ALA A 962 29.04 21.40 -3.48
C ALA A 962 28.79 22.20 -4.77
N TYR A 963 29.54 23.30 -4.95
CA TYR A 963 29.57 24.11 -6.16
C TYR A 963 30.44 23.45 -7.22
N GLN A 964 29.80 22.68 -8.11
CA GLN A 964 30.47 21.78 -9.05
C GLN A 964 29.99 21.98 -10.49
N GLU A 965 30.70 21.39 -11.46
CA GLU A 965 30.29 21.43 -12.88
C GLU A 965 29.04 20.57 -13.10
N VAL A 966 28.04 21.15 -13.76
CA VAL A 966 26.88 20.44 -14.31
C VAL A 966 27.13 20.20 -15.79
N PHE A 967 26.93 18.96 -16.25
CA PHE A 967 27.12 18.58 -17.65
C PHE A 967 25.79 18.27 -18.32
N PRO A 968 25.63 18.60 -19.61
CA PRO A 968 24.49 18.17 -20.40
C PRO A 968 24.25 16.65 -20.33
N GLY A 969 23.03 16.26 -19.96
CA GLY A 969 22.66 14.84 -19.77
C GLY A 969 23.22 14.16 -18.51
N GLN A 970 24.02 14.84 -17.69
CA GLN A 970 24.51 14.33 -16.39
C GLN A 970 24.17 15.36 -15.30
N PRO A 971 22.97 15.27 -14.69
CA PRO A 971 22.56 16.23 -13.67
C PRO A 971 23.40 16.07 -12.41
N VAL A 972 23.66 17.20 -11.74
CA VAL A 972 24.16 17.18 -10.37
C VAL A 972 23.01 16.74 -9.49
N THR A 973 23.20 15.65 -8.74
CA THR A 973 22.24 15.13 -7.77
C THR A 973 22.80 15.27 -6.35
N TRP A 974 21.99 15.76 -5.43
CA TRP A 974 22.35 15.94 -4.03
C TRP A 974 21.18 15.49 -3.14
N ARG A 975 21.49 14.62 -2.18
CA ARG A 975 20.52 14.02 -1.28
C ARG A 975 20.53 14.72 0.07
N VAL A 976 19.34 15.08 0.54
CA VAL A 976 19.05 15.47 1.92
C VAL A 976 18.06 14.45 2.49
N GLU A 977 18.25 14.06 3.73
CA GLU A 977 17.31 13.25 4.48
C GLU A 977 16.63 14.10 5.56
N TRP A 978 15.31 14.01 5.63
CA TRP A 978 14.49 14.75 6.58
C TRP A 978 13.90 13.80 7.61
N LEU A 979 14.18 14.04 8.89
CA LEU A 979 13.64 13.31 10.03
C LEU A 979 12.84 14.27 10.91
N LEU A 980 11.64 13.86 11.29
CA LEU A 980 10.80 14.57 12.24
C LEU A 980 10.49 13.66 13.42
N ARG A 981 10.69 14.16 14.63
CA ARG A 981 10.46 13.46 15.90
C ARG A 981 9.75 14.37 16.88
N GLU A 982 9.14 13.78 17.90
CA GLU A 982 8.83 14.52 19.12
C GLU A 982 10.13 14.93 19.81
N LEU A 983 10.09 15.99 20.61
CA LEU A 983 11.25 16.42 21.40
C LEU A 983 11.68 15.28 22.35
N PRO A 984 12.97 14.90 22.43
CA PRO A 984 13.43 13.85 23.32
C PRO A 984 12.98 14.07 24.77
N ALA A 985 12.50 13.02 25.43
CA ALA A 985 11.92 13.13 26.77
C ALA A 985 12.90 13.77 27.78
N GLY A 986 12.48 14.89 28.38
CA GLY A 986 13.27 15.65 29.33
C GLY A 986 14.22 16.69 28.73
N ALA A 987 14.40 16.71 27.40
CA ALA A 987 15.17 17.76 26.72
C ALA A 987 14.44 19.11 26.77
N LYS A 988 15.21 20.20 26.82
CA LYS A 988 14.69 21.58 26.77
C LYS A 988 15.14 22.28 25.49
N PRO A 989 14.29 23.11 24.85
CA PRO A 989 14.67 23.89 23.68
C PRO A 989 15.54 25.10 24.08
N ILE A 990 16.74 24.83 24.60
CA ILE A 990 17.70 25.85 25.06
C ILE A 990 19.11 25.58 24.50
N PRO A 991 19.92 26.63 24.21
CA PRO A 991 21.30 26.45 23.76
C PRO A 991 22.16 25.64 24.74
N GLY A 992 22.80 24.59 24.22
CA GLY A 992 23.66 23.69 24.99
C GLY A 992 22.96 22.47 25.60
N GLU A 993 21.68 22.23 25.28
CA GLU A 993 20.99 21.00 25.66
C GLU A 993 21.62 19.78 24.97
N ARG A 994 22.21 18.88 25.75
CA ARG A 994 22.96 17.73 25.24
C ARG A 994 22.05 16.66 24.65
N LEU A 995 20.82 16.52 25.16
CA LEU A 995 19.86 15.56 24.61
C LEU A 995 19.46 15.89 23.17
N LEU A 996 19.41 17.18 22.80
CA LEU A 996 19.13 17.61 21.42
C LEU A 996 20.30 17.30 20.47
N VAL A 997 21.54 17.53 20.91
CA VAL A 997 22.74 17.21 20.11
C VAL A 997 22.87 15.70 19.92
N ALA A 998 22.70 14.91 20.99
CA ALA A 998 22.76 13.46 20.95
C ALA A 998 21.70 12.88 19.99
N ALA A 999 20.46 13.36 20.06
CA ALA A 999 19.40 12.94 19.14
C ALA A 999 19.70 13.31 17.68
N ALA A 1000 20.25 14.50 17.41
CA ALA A 1000 20.64 14.90 16.05
C ALA A 1000 21.82 14.08 15.50
N ASP A 1001 22.78 13.71 16.35
CA ASP A 1001 23.88 12.81 16.00
C ASP A 1001 23.39 11.38 15.70
N GLU A 1002 22.56 10.81 16.57
CA GLU A 1002 21.96 9.47 16.40
C GLU A 1002 21.09 9.38 15.14
N LEU A 1003 20.32 10.44 14.83
CA LEU A 1003 19.48 10.47 13.63
C LEU A 1003 20.29 10.57 12.33
N CYS A 1004 21.56 11.00 12.39
CA CYS A 1004 22.45 11.23 11.24
C CYS A 1004 23.79 10.46 11.34
N SER A 1005 23.79 9.31 12.03
CA SER A 1005 24.86 8.31 12.06
C SER A 1005 24.48 7.08 11.23
#